data_AF-A0A2K5YZ95-F1
#
_entry.id   AF-A0A2K5YZ95-F1
#
_cell.length_a   1.000
_cell.length_b   1.000
_cell.length_c   1.000
_cell.angle_alpha   90.00
_cell.angle_beta   90.00
_cell.angle_gamma   90.00
#
_symmetry.space_group_name_H-M   'P 1'
#
loop_
_entity.id
_entity.type
_entity.pdbx_description
1 polymer ?
#
loop_
_entity_poly.entity_id
_entity_poly.type
_entity_poly.pdbx_seq_one_letter_code
_entity_poly.pdbx_strand_id
1 'polypeptide(L)'
;CVVPFLTRPKVPVLQLDSGNYLFSTSAICRYFFLLSGWEQDDLTNQWLEWEATELQPALSAALYYLVVQGKKGEDVLGSVRRALTHIDHSLSRQNCPFLAGETESLADIVLWGALYPLLQDPAYLPEELSALHSWFQTLSTQEPCQRAAETVLKQQGVLALRPYLQKQPQPSPAEGRAVTNEPEEEELATLSEEEIAMAVTAWEKGLESLPPLRPQQNPVLPVTGERNVLITSALPYVNNVPHLGNIIGCVLSADVFARYSRLRQWNTLYLCGTDEYGTATETKAMEEGLTPQEICDKYHIIHADIYRWFNISFDTFGRTTTPQQTKPQCKVCRSCPVVQSTHHLFLDLPKLEKRLEEWLGRTLPGSDWTPNARFITRSWLRDGLKPRCITRDLKWGTPVPLGGFEDKVFYVWFDATIGYLSITANYTDQWERWWKNPEQVDLYQFMAKDNVPFHGIVFPCSALGAEDNYTLVSHLIATEYLNYEDGKFSKSRGVGVFGDMAQDTGIPADIWRFYLLYIRPEGQDSAFSWTDLLLKNNSELLNNLGNFINRAGMFVSKFFGGYVPEMVLTPDDQRLLAHVTLELQHYHQLLEKVRIRDALRSILTISRHGNQYIQVNEPWKRIKGCEADRQRAGTVTGLAVNIAALLSVMLQPYMPTVSATIQAQLQLPPPACSILLTNFLCTLPAGHQIGTVSPLFQKLENDQIESLRQRFGGGQAKTSPKPTVIETVTTAGPQQIQALMDEVTKQGNIVRELKAQKADKNQVAAEVAKLLDLKKQLAVAEGKPPEAPKGKKKK
;
A
#
# COMPACT_ATOMS: atom_id res chain seq x y z
N CYS A 1 -17.73 16.55 35.52
CA CYS A 1 -16.76 17.61 35.90
C CYS A 1 -15.55 17.53 34.96
N VAL A 2 -14.80 18.60 34.70
CA VAL A 2 -13.73 18.60 33.66
C VAL A 2 -12.37 18.23 34.26
N VAL A 3 -11.80 17.10 33.84
CA VAL A 3 -10.57 16.54 34.42
C VAL A 3 -9.30 17.26 33.86
N PRO A 4 -8.26 17.57 34.68
CA PRO A 4 -7.20 18.50 34.25
C PRO A 4 -6.18 17.93 33.24
N PHE A 5 -5.78 16.67 33.36
CA PHE A 5 -4.46 16.15 32.93
C PHE A 5 -4.26 15.78 31.45
N LEU A 6 -4.67 16.63 30.49
CA LEU A 6 -4.25 16.49 29.07
C LEU A 6 -3.91 17.86 28.46
N THR A 7 -2.75 17.94 27.80
CA THR A 7 -2.03 19.18 27.45
C THR A 7 -2.22 19.65 25.99
N ARG A 8 -3.34 19.29 25.36
CA ARG A 8 -3.73 19.72 23.99
C ARG A 8 -5.23 20.09 23.94
N PRO A 9 -5.72 20.83 22.93
CA PRO A 9 -7.12 21.21 22.84
C PRO A 9 -8.03 19.98 22.85
N LYS A 10 -9.00 19.95 23.78
CA LYS A 10 -9.85 18.78 24.02
C LYS A 10 -11.10 18.83 23.13
N VAL A 11 -11.35 17.75 22.40
CA VAL A 11 -12.71 17.33 21.99
C VAL A 11 -13.55 17.14 23.26
N PRO A 12 -14.88 17.38 23.27
CA PRO A 12 -15.72 17.03 24.41
C PRO A 12 -15.58 15.54 24.77
N VAL A 13 -15.52 15.27 26.08
CA VAL A 13 -15.42 13.92 26.65
C VAL A 13 -16.41 13.82 27.80
N LEU A 14 -17.30 12.84 27.76
CA LEU A 14 -18.19 12.50 28.88
C LEU A 14 -17.48 11.49 29.77
N GLN A 15 -17.42 11.75 31.08
CA GLN A 15 -17.06 10.74 32.07
C GLN A 15 -18.32 10.04 32.56
N LEU A 16 -18.31 8.71 32.56
CA LEU A 16 -19.41 7.87 33.04
C LEU A 16 -19.22 7.54 34.53
N ASP A 17 -20.31 7.17 35.22
CA ASP A 17 -20.27 6.77 36.64
C ASP A 17 -19.42 5.51 36.89
N SER A 18 -19.18 4.71 35.84
CA SER A 18 -18.23 3.58 35.85
C SER A 18 -16.75 4.00 35.84
N GLY A 19 -16.46 5.31 35.83
CA GLY A 19 -15.11 5.87 35.74
C GLY A 19 -14.55 5.93 34.31
N ASN A 20 -15.22 5.30 33.34
CA ASN A 20 -14.85 5.31 31.92
C ASN A 20 -15.14 6.65 31.23
N TYR A 21 -14.58 6.84 30.03
CA TYR A 21 -14.72 8.07 29.26
C TYR A 21 -15.22 7.77 27.83
N LEU A 22 -16.22 8.51 27.36
CA LEU A 22 -16.65 8.53 25.97
C LEU A 22 -16.06 9.73 25.24
N PHE A 23 -15.50 9.50 24.06
CA PHE A 23 -14.91 10.50 23.17
C PHE A 23 -15.75 10.62 21.90
N SER A 24 -15.73 11.80 21.26
CA SER A 24 -16.64 12.24 20.18
C SER A 24 -18.07 12.54 20.64
N THR A 25 -18.63 13.64 20.10
CA THR A 25 -20.01 14.10 20.33
C THR A 25 -21.02 13.03 19.96
N SER A 26 -20.84 12.37 18.80
CA SER A 26 -21.77 11.36 18.27
C SER A 26 -21.87 10.15 19.22
N ALA A 27 -20.77 9.72 19.84
CA ALA A 27 -20.78 8.64 20.84
C ALA A 27 -21.40 9.07 22.18
N ILE A 28 -21.19 10.33 22.59
CA ILE A 28 -21.78 10.91 23.81
C ILE A 28 -23.30 11.02 23.67
N CYS A 29 -23.80 11.55 22.55
CA CYS A 29 -25.24 11.66 22.30
C CYS A 29 -25.89 10.27 22.09
N ARG A 30 -25.20 9.34 21.42
CA ARG A 30 -25.64 7.93 21.31
C ARG A 30 -25.85 7.27 22.67
N TYR A 31 -24.94 7.50 23.62
CA TYR A 31 -25.09 7.00 25.00
C TYR A 31 -26.35 7.56 25.69
N PHE A 32 -26.65 8.86 25.55
CA PHE A 32 -27.85 9.45 26.14
C PHE A 32 -29.16 9.01 25.47
N PHE A 33 -29.18 8.78 24.16
CA PHE A 33 -30.35 8.21 23.47
C PHE A 33 -30.62 6.77 23.90
N LEU A 34 -29.58 5.93 23.99
CA LEU A 34 -29.71 4.56 24.48
C LEU A 34 -30.18 4.49 25.94
N LEU A 35 -29.68 5.38 26.82
CA LEU A 35 -30.19 5.54 28.19
C LEU A 35 -31.66 5.99 28.25
N SER A 36 -32.16 6.65 27.20
CA SER A 36 -33.55 7.11 27.10
C SER A 36 -34.50 6.06 26.52
N GLY A 37 -34.02 4.84 26.26
CA GLY A 37 -34.83 3.74 25.72
C GLY A 37 -35.04 3.77 24.20
N TRP A 38 -34.27 4.59 23.48
CA TRP A 38 -34.34 4.65 22.01
C TRP A 38 -33.42 3.62 21.37
N GLU A 39 -34.00 2.66 20.65
CA GLU A 39 -33.26 1.80 19.71
C GLU A 39 -32.88 2.59 18.44
N GLN A 40 -31.95 2.06 17.63
CA GLN A 40 -31.37 2.80 16.51
C GLN A 40 -31.36 1.96 15.23
N ASP A 41 -31.76 2.59 14.14
CA ASP A 41 -31.75 2.08 12.77
C ASP A 41 -30.39 2.33 12.07
N ASP A 42 -30.17 1.65 10.94
CA ASP A 42 -28.92 1.75 10.18
C ASP A 42 -28.72 3.11 9.48
N LEU A 43 -29.79 3.85 9.16
CA LEU A 43 -29.73 5.15 8.46
C LEU A 43 -29.30 6.27 9.41
N THR A 44 -29.79 6.27 10.65
CA THR A 44 -29.28 7.11 11.75
C THR A 44 -27.78 6.87 11.97
N ASN A 45 -27.29 5.63 11.85
CA ASN A 45 -25.87 5.34 11.97
C ASN A 45 -25.06 5.90 10.78
N GLN A 46 -25.55 5.73 9.55
CA GLN A 46 -24.91 6.27 8.34
C GLN A 46 -24.77 7.79 8.40
N TRP A 47 -25.80 8.51 8.84
CA TRP A 47 -25.75 9.96 9.02
C TRP A 47 -24.71 10.41 10.05
N LEU A 48 -24.54 9.67 11.15
CA LEU A 48 -23.56 10.00 12.20
C LEU A 48 -22.11 9.68 11.79
N GLU A 49 -21.90 8.73 10.87
CA GLU A 49 -20.60 8.50 10.25
C GLU A 49 -20.28 9.59 9.22
N TRP A 50 -21.23 9.91 8.33
CA TRP A 50 -21.11 10.98 7.33
C TRP A 50 -20.91 12.37 7.98
N GLU A 51 -21.56 12.65 9.10
CA GLU A 51 -21.36 13.88 9.86
C GLU A 51 -19.90 14.04 10.32
N ALA A 52 -19.32 12.94 10.82
CA ALA A 52 -17.95 12.92 11.31
C ALA A 52 -16.89 12.93 10.19
N THR A 53 -17.15 12.34 9.02
CA THR A 53 -16.17 12.28 7.91
C THR A 53 -16.29 13.44 6.91
N GLU A 54 -17.51 13.88 6.57
CA GLU A 54 -17.74 14.87 5.51
C GLU A 54 -18.16 16.25 6.06
N LEU A 55 -19.18 16.29 6.94
CA LEU A 55 -19.74 17.57 7.40
C LEU A 55 -18.78 18.32 8.34
N GLN A 56 -18.19 17.64 9.32
CA GLN A 56 -17.30 18.28 10.30
C GLN A 56 -16.07 18.94 9.67
N PRO A 57 -15.33 18.33 8.71
CA PRO A 57 -14.23 19.01 8.02
C PRO A 57 -14.69 20.22 7.20
N ALA A 58 -15.79 20.09 6.43
CA ALA A 58 -16.37 21.15 5.61
C ALA A 58 -16.79 22.37 6.45
N LEU A 59 -17.53 22.10 7.54
CA LEU A 59 -18.01 23.09 8.49
C LEU A 59 -16.85 23.75 9.27
N SER A 60 -15.84 22.98 9.67
CA SER A 60 -14.65 23.51 10.34
C SER A 60 -13.91 24.52 9.46
N ALA A 61 -13.80 24.27 8.15
CA ALA A 61 -13.25 25.22 7.19
C ALA A 61 -14.09 26.50 7.08
N ALA A 62 -15.41 26.37 6.87
CA ALA A 62 -16.34 27.50 6.81
C ALA A 62 -16.30 28.37 8.07
N LEU A 63 -16.37 27.76 9.25
CA LEU A 63 -16.31 28.46 10.53
C LEU A 63 -14.95 29.12 10.77
N TYR A 64 -13.83 28.51 10.36
CA TYR A 64 -12.52 29.15 10.44
C TYR A 64 -12.43 30.38 9.52
N TYR A 65 -12.90 30.29 8.28
CA TYR A 65 -12.94 31.42 7.35
C TYR A 65 -13.82 32.56 7.85
N LEU A 66 -15.01 32.26 8.37
CA LEU A 66 -15.95 33.25 8.93
C LEU A 66 -15.43 33.88 10.24
N VAL A 67 -15.00 33.08 11.21
CA VAL A 67 -14.74 33.52 12.59
C VAL A 67 -13.28 33.95 12.82
N VAL A 68 -12.32 33.31 12.16
CA VAL A 68 -10.88 33.57 12.35
C VAL A 68 -10.33 34.48 11.25
N GLN A 69 -10.70 34.27 9.98
CA GLN A 69 -10.25 35.12 8.86
C GLN A 69 -11.18 36.30 8.53
N GLY A 70 -12.45 36.26 8.98
CA GLY A 70 -13.42 37.33 8.73
C GLY A 70 -14.00 37.36 7.31
N LYS A 71 -13.85 36.26 6.55
CA LYS A 71 -14.43 36.07 5.21
C LYS A 71 -15.97 35.94 5.26
N LYS A 72 -16.63 36.13 4.12
CA LYS A 72 -18.10 36.08 3.96
C LYS A 72 -18.51 35.60 2.56
N GLY A 73 -19.78 35.21 2.38
CA GLY A 73 -20.31 34.79 1.08
C GLY A 73 -19.71 33.46 0.60
N GLU A 74 -19.44 33.33 -0.70
CA GLU A 74 -18.92 32.08 -1.31
C GLU A 74 -17.61 31.57 -0.70
N ASP A 75 -16.77 32.44 -0.14
CA ASP A 75 -15.58 32.05 0.62
C ASP A 75 -15.91 31.11 1.81
N VAL A 76 -17.13 31.24 2.36
CA VAL A 76 -17.65 30.45 3.48
C VAL A 76 -18.62 29.39 2.97
N LEU A 77 -19.60 29.78 2.13
CA LEU A 77 -20.60 28.87 1.57
C LEU A 77 -19.98 27.76 0.72
N GLY A 78 -18.99 28.07 -0.13
CA GLY A 78 -18.34 27.09 -0.99
C GLY A 78 -17.67 25.94 -0.23
N SER A 79 -17.30 26.16 1.04
CA SER A 79 -16.75 25.10 1.90
C SER A 79 -17.79 24.08 2.37
N VAL A 80 -19.08 24.46 2.47
CA VAL A 80 -20.17 23.61 2.97
C VAL A 80 -21.25 23.27 1.94
N ARG A 81 -21.29 23.96 0.78
CA ARG A 81 -22.36 23.87 -0.24
C ARG A 81 -22.75 22.42 -0.58
N ARG A 82 -21.77 21.55 -0.85
CA ARG A 82 -22.01 20.11 -1.17
C ARG A 82 -22.73 19.38 -0.03
N ALA A 83 -22.37 19.65 1.23
CA ALA A 83 -22.99 19.02 2.40
C ALA A 83 -24.42 19.54 2.63
N LEU A 84 -24.67 20.83 2.43
CA LEU A 84 -26.01 21.42 2.52
C LEU A 84 -26.95 20.84 1.43
N THR A 85 -26.47 20.75 0.18
CA THR A 85 -27.23 20.13 -0.92
C THR A 85 -27.49 18.64 -0.69
N HIS A 86 -26.55 17.89 -0.10
CA HIS A 86 -26.76 16.47 0.22
C HIS A 86 -27.89 16.28 1.26
N ILE A 87 -27.94 17.12 2.29
CA ILE A 87 -28.99 17.10 3.31
C ILE A 87 -30.35 17.46 2.69
N ASP A 88 -30.42 18.54 1.91
CA ASP A 88 -31.64 18.97 1.22
C ASP A 88 -32.18 17.91 0.25
N HIS A 89 -31.29 17.28 -0.54
CA HIS A 89 -31.65 16.19 -1.45
C HIS A 89 -32.17 14.96 -0.73
N SER A 90 -31.65 14.61 0.45
CA SER A 90 -32.12 13.44 1.19
C SER A 90 -33.51 13.67 1.80
N LEU A 91 -33.72 14.84 2.44
CA LEU A 91 -35.03 15.27 2.94
C LEU A 91 -36.06 15.29 1.80
N SER A 92 -35.70 15.89 0.66
CA SER A 92 -36.55 15.94 -0.55
C SER A 92 -36.85 14.58 -1.17
N ARG A 93 -35.88 13.65 -1.19
CA ARG A 93 -36.07 12.29 -1.73
C ARG A 93 -36.94 11.41 -0.85
N GLN A 94 -36.80 11.50 0.46
CA GLN A 94 -37.56 10.69 1.42
C GLN A 94 -39.00 11.18 1.57
N ASN A 95 -39.27 12.47 1.30
CA ASN A 95 -40.57 13.11 1.52
C ASN A 95 -41.04 13.01 2.99
N CYS A 96 -40.07 12.91 3.91
CA CYS A 96 -40.24 12.80 5.35
C CYS A 96 -39.76 14.09 6.05
N PRO A 97 -40.31 14.46 7.21
CA PRO A 97 -39.91 15.65 7.96
C PRO A 97 -38.51 15.59 8.60
N PHE A 98 -37.92 14.39 8.76
CA PHE A 98 -36.63 14.19 9.45
C PHE A 98 -35.69 13.25 8.66
N LEU A 99 -34.39 13.29 8.97
CA LEU A 99 -33.31 12.64 8.21
C LEU A 99 -33.39 11.11 8.12
N ALA A 100 -34.07 10.48 9.09
CA ALA A 100 -34.26 9.03 9.17
C ALA A 100 -35.75 8.60 9.13
N GLY A 101 -36.69 9.51 8.83
CA GLY A 101 -38.11 9.18 8.66
C GLY A 101 -39.09 10.21 9.22
N GLU A 102 -40.27 9.72 9.64
CA GLU A 102 -41.41 10.53 10.11
C GLU A 102 -41.23 11.13 11.52
N THR A 103 -40.19 10.73 12.24
CA THR A 103 -39.89 11.18 13.61
C THR A 103 -38.45 11.62 13.73
N GLU A 104 -38.20 12.66 14.53
CA GLU A 104 -36.87 13.14 14.90
C GLU A 104 -35.96 11.99 15.36
N SER A 105 -34.74 11.95 14.84
CA SER A 105 -33.72 10.98 15.21
C SER A 105 -32.51 11.63 15.90
N LEU A 106 -31.58 10.80 16.38
CA LEU A 106 -30.28 11.29 16.86
C LEU A 106 -29.50 12.00 15.75
N ALA A 107 -29.65 11.60 14.48
CA ALA A 107 -28.98 12.26 13.37
C ALA A 107 -29.44 13.71 13.22
N ASP A 108 -30.76 13.96 13.30
CA ASP A 108 -31.35 15.31 13.21
C ASP A 108 -30.74 16.27 14.23
N ILE A 109 -30.71 15.87 15.51
CA ILE A 109 -30.15 16.67 16.60
C ILE A 109 -28.64 16.92 16.43
N VAL A 110 -27.88 15.92 15.96
CA VAL A 110 -26.42 16.05 15.78
C VAL A 110 -26.08 16.94 14.58
N LEU A 111 -26.70 16.73 13.41
CA LEU A 111 -26.44 17.55 12.22
C LEU A 111 -26.95 18.98 12.40
N TRP A 112 -28.14 19.18 13.02
CA TRP A 112 -28.62 20.51 13.39
C TRP A 112 -27.66 21.20 14.37
N GLY A 113 -27.21 20.50 15.42
CA GLY A 113 -26.30 21.05 16.42
C GLY A 113 -24.92 21.42 15.85
N ALA A 114 -24.46 20.70 14.83
CA ALA A 114 -23.27 21.06 14.06
C ALA A 114 -23.51 22.29 13.19
N LEU A 115 -24.60 22.34 12.43
CA LEU A 115 -24.90 23.41 11.46
C LEU A 115 -25.33 24.73 12.10
N TYR A 116 -25.99 24.70 13.26
CA TYR A 116 -26.62 25.87 13.88
C TYR A 116 -25.72 27.10 14.04
N PRO A 117 -24.44 27.00 14.47
CA PRO A 117 -23.56 28.16 14.57
C PRO A 117 -23.36 28.93 13.26
N LEU A 118 -23.51 28.28 12.10
CA LEU A 118 -23.43 28.90 10.78
C LEU A 118 -24.82 29.30 10.25
N LEU A 119 -25.78 28.37 10.25
CA LEU A 119 -27.09 28.56 9.60
C LEU A 119 -28.09 29.44 10.39
N GLN A 120 -27.77 29.83 11.63
CA GLN A 120 -28.53 30.83 12.39
C GLN A 120 -28.50 32.24 11.73
N ASP A 121 -27.53 32.52 10.86
CA ASP A 121 -27.47 33.74 10.04
C ASP A 121 -28.05 33.40 8.65
N PRO A 122 -29.21 33.99 8.24
CA PRO A 122 -29.84 33.71 6.96
C PRO A 122 -28.95 33.92 5.74
N ALA A 123 -27.88 34.73 5.84
CA ALA A 123 -26.90 34.90 4.77
C ALA A 123 -26.12 33.62 4.41
N TYR A 124 -26.24 32.54 5.21
CA TYR A 124 -25.60 31.24 4.96
C TYR A 124 -26.57 30.07 4.81
N LEU A 125 -27.89 30.32 4.79
CA LEU A 125 -28.94 29.31 4.54
C LEU A 125 -29.61 29.59 3.18
N PRO A 126 -29.17 28.95 2.07
CA PRO A 126 -29.60 29.32 0.72
C PRO A 126 -31.10 29.10 0.49
N GLU A 127 -31.77 30.05 -0.16
CA GLU A 127 -33.22 29.98 -0.42
C GLU A 127 -33.59 28.86 -1.41
N GLU A 128 -32.65 28.41 -2.25
CA GLU A 128 -32.86 27.28 -3.15
C GLU A 128 -33.00 25.91 -2.43
N LEU A 129 -32.53 25.78 -1.18
CA LEU A 129 -32.54 24.53 -0.41
C LEU A 129 -33.78 24.46 0.51
N SER A 130 -34.96 24.33 -0.11
CA SER A 130 -36.24 24.48 0.57
C SER A 130 -36.56 23.41 1.64
N ALA A 131 -36.07 22.17 1.48
CA ALA A 131 -36.33 21.09 2.43
C ALA A 131 -35.39 21.22 3.66
N LEU A 132 -34.11 21.51 3.42
CA LEU A 132 -33.14 21.90 4.45
C LEU A 132 -33.66 23.10 5.26
N HIS A 133 -34.22 24.11 4.60
CA HIS A 133 -34.78 25.29 5.27
C HIS A 133 -35.95 24.90 6.20
N SER A 134 -36.90 24.10 5.73
CA SER A 134 -38.04 23.65 6.54
C SER A 134 -37.62 22.79 7.74
N TRP A 135 -36.71 21.83 7.52
CA TRP A 135 -36.13 20.98 8.56
C TRP A 135 -35.34 21.80 9.61
N PHE A 136 -34.45 22.69 9.17
CA PHE A 136 -33.61 23.47 10.06
C PHE A 136 -34.43 24.44 10.94
N GLN A 137 -35.48 25.06 10.38
CA GLN A 137 -36.41 25.87 11.17
C GLN A 137 -37.18 25.02 12.18
N THR A 138 -37.71 23.86 11.77
CA THR A 138 -38.46 22.94 12.66
C THR A 138 -37.66 22.62 13.92
N LEU A 139 -36.41 22.15 13.77
CA LEU A 139 -35.53 21.84 14.91
C LEU A 139 -35.14 23.09 15.72
N SER A 140 -34.92 24.23 15.04
CA SER A 140 -34.61 25.50 15.71
C SER A 140 -35.77 26.10 16.52
N THR A 141 -37.02 25.70 16.27
CA THR A 141 -38.17 26.15 17.09
C THR A 141 -38.35 25.40 18.41
N GLN A 142 -37.61 24.32 18.66
CA GLN A 142 -37.79 23.50 19.87
C GLN A 142 -37.08 24.07 21.10
N GLU A 143 -37.74 23.99 22.27
CA GLU A 143 -37.18 24.47 23.55
C GLU A 143 -35.83 23.81 23.93
N PRO A 144 -35.62 22.48 23.80
CA PRO A 144 -34.34 21.85 24.14
C PRO A 144 -33.19 22.34 23.25
N CYS A 145 -33.46 22.46 21.94
CA CYS A 145 -32.52 22.96 20.93
C CYS A 145 -32.12 24.40 21.23
N GLN A 146 -33.09 25.30 21.44
CA GLN A 146 -32.85 26.71 21.78
C GLN A 146 -31.99 26.83 23.05
N ARG A 147 -32.37 26.14 24.13
CA ARG A 147 -31.63 26.18 25.41
C ARG A 147 -30.22 25.60 25.30
N ALA A 148 -30.01 24.57 24.45
CA ALA A 148 -28.68 24.05 24.15
C ALA A 148 -27.81 25.08 23.40
N ALA A 149 -28.37 25.70 22.34
CA ALA A 149 -27.69 26.73 21.56
C ALA A 149 -27.30 27.95 22.41
N GLU A 150 -28.22 28.48 23.24
CA GLU A 150 -27.95 29.57 24.17
C GLU A 150 -26.81 29.21 25.16
N THR A 151 -26.83 28.00 25.71
CA THR A 151 -25.83 27.51 26.67
C THR A 151 -24.42 27.44 26.06
N VAL A 152 -24.31 27.09 24.78
CA VAL A 152 -23.04 26.97 24.06
C VAL A 152 -22.55 28.34 23.55
N LEU A 153 -23.42 29.11 22.89
CA LEU A 153 -23.04 30.36 22.20
C LEU A 153 -23.13 31.61 23.08
N LYS A 154 -23.78 31.56 24.24
CA LYS A 154 -23.72 32.54 25.34
C LYS A 154 -23.87 34.00 24.89
N GLN A 155 -24.89 34.28 24.07
CA GLN A 155 -25.18 35.61 23.50
C GLN A 155 -24.08 36.20 22.59
N GLN A 156 -23.00 35.46 22.28
CA GLN A 156 -21.93 35.88 21.36
C GLN A 156 -22.07 35.29 19.96
N GLY A 157 -23.09 34.45 19.73
CA GLY A 157 -23.33 33.77 18.45
C GLY A 157 -22.11 32.97 17.99
N VAL A 158 -21.89 32.89 16.68
CA VAL A 158 -20.77 32.16 16.07
C VAL A 158 -19.38 32.61 16.58
N LEU A 159 -19.24 33.86 17.07
CA LEU A 159 -17.98 34.38 17.59
C LEU A 159 -17.54 33.70 18.90
N ALA A 160 -18.45 33.04 19.63
CA ALA A 160 -18.13 32.21 20.80
C ALA A 160 -17.10 31.12 20.48
N LEU A 161 -17.05 30.66 19.21
CA LEU A 161 -16.14 29.61 18.75
C LEU A 161 -14.71 30.12 18.48
N ARG A 162 -14.47 31.44 18.42
CA ARG A 162 -13.15 32.03 18.09
C ARG A 162 -12.00 31.49 18.96
N PRO A 163 -12.11 31.38 20.31
CA PRO A 163 -11.02 30.91 21.16
C PRO A 163 -10.74 29.40 21.08
N TYR A 164 -11.58 28.65 20.36
CA TYR A 164 -11.37 27.25 19.99
C TYR A 164 -10.73 27.14 18.60
N LEU A 165 -11.33 27.79 17.59
CA LEU A 165 -10.85 27.76 16.21
C LEU A 165 -9.43 28.32 16.05
N GLN A 166 -9.06 29.37 16.80
CA GLN A 166 -7.69 29.91 16.84
C GLN A 166 -6.63 28.95 17.41
N LYS A 167 -7.02 27.82 17.99
CA LYS A 167 -6.10 26.78 18.53
C LYS A 167 -6.02 25.53 17.64
N GLN A 168 -6.81 25.49 16.57
CA GLN A 168 -6.72 24.46 15.55
C GLN A 168 -5.73 24.87 14.45
N PRO A 169 -5.10 23.92 13.74
CA PRO A 169 -4.32 24.24 12.54
C PRO A 169 -5.21 24.93 11.50
N GLN A 170 -4.62 25.82 10.69
CA GLN A 170 -5.34 26.45 9.58
C GLN A 170 -5.81 25.36 8.60
N PRO A 171 -7.11 25.34 8.21
CA PRO A 171 -7.60 24.40 7.22
C PRO A 171 -6.98 24.70 5.85
N SER A 172 -6.43 23.66 5.22
CA SER A 172 -6.01 23.69 3.82
C SER A 172 -7.22 23.96 2.91
N PRO A 173 -7.06 24.69 1.78
CA PRO A 173 -8.10 24.77 0.76
C PRO A 173 -8.49 23.37 0.28
N ALA A 174 -9.79 23.08 0.27
CA ALA A 174 -10.30 21.78 -0.13
C ALA A 174 -10.44 21.68 -1.65
N GLU A 175 -9.40 21.17 -2.33
CA GLU A 175 -9.53 20.62 -3.68
C GLU A 175 -10.35 19.31 -3.60
N GLY A 176 -11.67 19.45 -3.56
CA GLY A 176 -12.59 18.45 -3.00
C GLY A 176 -12.92 17.26 -3.90
N ARG A 177 -12.08 16.22 -3.88
CA ARG A 177 -12.40 14.87 -4.38
C ARG A 177 -12.21 13.76 -3.32
N ALA A 178 -13.31 13.39 -2.68
CA ALA A 178 -13.59 12.10 -2.03
C ALA A 178 -15.01 11.70 -2.52
N VAL A 179 -15.20 10.58 -3.21
CA VAL A 179 -15.28 9.19 -2.72
C VAL A 179 -16.55 8.95 -1.88
N THR A 180 -17.68 8.92 -2.57
CA THR A 180 -18.95 8.33 -2.14
C THR A 180 -19.12 6.93 -2.75
N ASN A 181 -20.06 6.12 -2.23
CA ASN A 181 -20.22 4.70 -2.57
C ASN A 181 -21.60 4.34 -3.15
N GLU A 182 -22.49 5.32 -3.31
CA GLU A 182 -23.60 5.23 -4.27
C GLU A 182 -23.12 5.67 -5.66
N PRO A 183 -23.78 5.27 -6.76
CA PRO A 183 -23.50 5.82 -8.08
C PRO A 183 -24.02 7.27 -8.16
N GLU A 184 -23.21 8.22 -7.69
CA GLU A 184 -23.23 9.56 -8.25
C GLU A 184 -23.01 9.42 -9.77
N GLU A 185 -23.92 9.98 -10.55
CA GLU A 185 -23.58 10.39 -11.90
C GLU A 185 -22.63 11.58 -11.77
N GLU A 186 -21.33 11.30 -11.59
CA GLU A 186 -20.29 12.25 -12.01
C GLU A 186 -20.62 12.58 -13.47
N GLU A 187 -21.13 13.79 -13.73
CA GLU A 187 -21.21 14.32 -15.08
C GLU A 187 -19.81 14.31 -15.65
N LEU A 188 -19.57 13.31 -16.51
CA LEU A 188 -18.29 13.05 -17.14
C LEU A 188 -17.81 14.33 -17.81
N ALA A 189 -16.80 14.96 -17.21
CA ALA A 189 -16.38 16.32 -17.53
C ALA A 189 -16.26 16.49 -19.05
N THR A 190 -17.03 17.43 -19.60
CA THR A 190 -17.36 17.47 -21.03
C THR A 190 -16.10 17.61 -21.88
N LEU A 191 -15.65 16.48 -22.42
CA LEU A 191 -14.52 16.39 -23.33
C LEU A 191 -14.75 17.23 -24.58
N SER A 192 -13.68 17.83 -25.10
CA SER A 192 -13.72 18.41 -26.43
C SER A 192 -13.86 17.34 -27.51
N GLU A 193 -14.44 17.72 -28.65
CA GLU A 193 -14.52 16.85 -29.83
C GLU A 193 -13.12 16.44 -30.34
N GLU A 194 -12.12 17.30 -30.13
CA GLU A 194 -10.72 17.04 -30.49
C GLU A 194 -10.10 15.94 -29.59
N GLU A 195 -10.27 16.00 -28.27
CA GLU A 195 -9.81 14.94 -27.35
C GLU A 195 -10.42 13.58 -27.68
N ILE A 196 -11.73 13.56 -27.99
CA ILE A 196 -12.44 12.34 -28.40
C ILE A 196 -11.87 11.82 -29.73
N ALA A 197 -11.74 12.67 -30.75
CA ALA A 197 -11.21 12.28 -32.06
C ALA A 197 -9.77 11.78 -31.99
N MET A 198 -8.91 12.43 -31.20
CA MET A 198 -7.52 12.01 -30.97
C MET A 198 -7.44 10.65 -30.26
N ALA A 199 -8.27 10.42 -29.23
CA ALA A 199 -8.29 9.15 -28.51
C ALA A 199 -8.75 8.00 -29.42
N VAL A 200 -9.83 8.19 -30.18
CA VAL A 200 -10.35 7.21 -31.15
C VAL A 200 -9.29 6.90 -32.22
N THR A 201 -8.67 7.91 -32.82
CA THR A 201 -7.63 7.75 -33.85
C THR A 201 -6.44 6.94 -33.32
N ALA A 202 -6.02 7.18 -32.08
CA ALA A 202 -4.94 6.42 -31.45
C ALA A 202 -5.35 4.95 -31.18
N TRP A 203 -6.59 4.72 -30.77
CA TRP A 203 -7.13 3.39 -30.49
C TRP A 203 -7.28 2.53 -31.74
N GLU A 204 -7.83 3.11 -32.82
CA GLU A 204 -8.07 2.43 -34.11
C GLU A 204 -6.77 1.99 -34.79
N LYS A 205 -5.68 2.75 -34.63
CA LYS A 205 -4.34 2.33 -35.09
C LYS A 205 -3.81 1.08 -34.34
N GLY A 206 -4.34 0.79 -33.16
CA GLY A 206 -4.15 -0.48 -32.45
C GLY A 206 -2.69 -0.91 -32.28
N LEU A 207 -2.41 -2.19 -32.54
CA LEU A 207 -1.09 -2.80 -32.35
C LEU A 207 0.02 -2.19 -33.24
N GLU A 208 -0.30 -1.51 -34.34
CA GLU A 208 0.71 -0.82 -35.18
C GLU A 208 1.28 0.45 -34.51
N SER A 209 0.70 0.88 -33.39
CA SER A 209 1.29 1.91 -32.52
C SER A 209 2.39 1.37 -31.60
N LEU A 210 2.55 0.05 -31.45
CA LEU A 210 3.57 -0.53 -30.57
C LEU A 210 4.95 -0.50 -31.25
N PRO A 211 5.97 0.16 -30.66
CA PRO A 211 7.33 0.04 -31.15
C PRO A 211 7.87 -1.39 -30.92
N PRO A 212 8.81 -1.87 -31.76
CA PRO A 212 9.43 -3.17 -31.54
C PRO A 212 10.16 -3.18 -30.18
N LEU A 213 9.83 -4.17 -29.34
CA LEU A 213 10.48 -4.32 -28.04
C LEU A 213 11.98 -4.59 -28.21
N ARG A 214 12.79 -3.91 -27.40
CA ARG A 214 14.22 -4.16 -27.32
C ARG A 214 14.47 -5.43 -26.49
N PRO A 215 15.38 -6.34 -26.89
CA PRO A 215 15.73 -7.50 -26.08
C PRO A 215 16.24 -7.08 -24.68
N GLN A 216 15.88 -7.85 -23.65
CA GLN A 216 16.44 -7.65 -22.32
C GLN A 216 17.96 -7.84 -22.35
N GLN A 217 18.69 -6.89 -21.76
CA GLN A 217 20.14 -6.96 -21.58
C GLN A 217 20.46 -7.41 -20.16
N ASN A 218 21.57 -8.14 -19.99
CA ASN A 218 22.11 -8.49 -18.69
C ASN A 218 23.65 -8.52 -18.78
N PRO A 219 24.39 -7.63 -18.09
CA PRO A 219 23.89 -6.58 -17.22
C PRO A 219 23.11 -5.48 -17.96
N VAL A 220 22.17 -4.82 -17.29
CA VAL A 220 21.53 -3.60 -17.81
C VAL A 220 22.50 -2.43 -17.64
N LEU A 221 22.74 -1.67 -18.72
CA LEU A 221 23.68 -0.55 -18.75
C LEU A 221 23.04 0.70 -19.38
N PRO A 222 23.50 1.93 -19.05
CA PRO A 222 22.93 3.15 -19.61
C PRO A 222 23.20 3.30 -21.10
N VAL A 223 22.17 3.69 -21.85
CA VAL A 223 22.22 3.99 -23.29
C VAL A 223 22.14 5.50 -23.50
N THR A 224 23.09 6.04 -24.27
CA THR A 224 23.17 7.48 -24.55
C THR A 224 22.03 7.93 -25.47
N GLY A 225 21.40 9.06 -25.11
CA GLY A 225 20.23 9.60 -25.81
C GLY A 225 18.88 9.02 -25.34
N GLU A 226 18.89 8.03 -24.44
CA GLU A 226 17.70 7.47 -23.81
C GLU A 226 17.65 7.79 -22.31
N ARG A 227 16.50 7.61 -21.67
CA ARG A 227 16.36 7.77 -20.21
C ARG A 227 16.89 6.53 -19.48
N ASN A 228 17.86 6.73 -18.59
CA ASN A 228 18.44 5.69 -17.76
C ASN A 228 18.10 5.95 -16.30
N VAL A 229 17.39 5.01 -15.67
CA VAL A 229 16.80 5.17 -14.34
C VAL A 229 17.44 4.15 -13.39
N LEU A 230 18.21 4.67 -12.44
CA LEU A 230 18.86 3.90 -11.40
C LEU A 230 17.99 3.95 -10.14
N ILE A 231 17.61 2.79 -9.61
CA ILE A 231 16.67 2.69 -8.48
C ILE A 231 17.36 1.92 -7.35
N THR A 232 17.45 2.55 -6.17
CA THR A 232 17.89 1.86 -4.95
C THR A 232 16.77 1.83 -3.92
N SER A 233 16.44 0.65 -3.40
CA SER A 233 15.75 0.53 -2.11
C SER A 233 16.79 0.58 -0.99
N ALA A 234 16.46 1.26 0.12
CA ALA A 234 17.25 1.22 1.34
C ALA A 234 17.58 -0.23 1.73
N LEU A 235 18.86 -0.47 2.09
CA LEU A 235 19.36 -1.79 2.48
C LEU A 235 18.75 -2.20 3.83
N PRO A 236 17.95 -3.28 3.93
CA PRO A 236 17.49 -3.80 5.21
C PRO A 236 18.63 -4.35 6.06
N TYR A 237 18.61 -4.05 7.37
CA TYR A 237 19.47 -4.71 8.35
C TYR A 237 19.20 -6.21 8.41
N VAL A 238 20.21 -7.01 8.08
CA VAL A 238 20.11 -8.47 7.95
C VAL A 238 19.62 -9.16 9.23
N ASN A 239 20.01 -8.65 10.40
CA ASN A 239 19.75 -9.30 11.68
C ASN A 239 18.28 -9.21 12.15
N ASN A 240 17.38 -8.60 11.37
CA ASN A 240 15.98 -8.40 11.70
C ASN A 240 15.05 -8.76 10.52
N VAL A 241 14.31 -9.87 10.67
CA VAL A 241 13.23 -10.25 9.75
C VAL A 241 12.30 -9.05 9.49
N PRO A 242 12.06 -8.66 8.23
CA PRO A 242 11.30 -7.46 7.91
C PRO A 242 9.81 -7.65 8.21
N HIS A 243 9.16 -6.61 8.72
CA HIS A 243 7.71 -6.53 8.83
C HIS A 243 7.11 -5.74 7.65
N LEU A 244 5.78 -5.80 7.49
CA LEU A 244 5.09 -5.15 6.36
C LEU A 244 5.42 -3.66 6.23
N GLY A 245 5.72 -2.99 7.35
CA GLY A 245 6.15 -1.59 7.38
C GLY A 245 7.52 -1.34 6.71
N ASN A 246 8.49 -2.24 6.86
CA ASN A 246 9.76 -2.13 6.13
C ASN A 246 9.55 -2.42 4.63
N ILE A 247 8.66 -3.37 4.33
CA ILE A 247 8.34 -3.79 2.96
C ILE A 247 7.70 -2.63 2.18
N ILE A 248 6.64 -2.00 2.71
CA ILE A 248 5.97 -0.89 2.02
C ILE A 248 6.85 0.36 1.89
N GLY A 249 7.60 0.73 2.93
CA GLY A 249 8.39 1.97 2.93
C GLY A 249 9.59 1.94 1.98
N CYS A 250 10.12 0.75 1.68
CA CYS A 250 11.34 0.58 0.89
C CYS A 250 11.08 -0.28 -0.36
N VAL A 251 11.23 -1.61 -0.25
CA VAL A 251 11.33 -2.52 -1.39
C VAL A 251 10.07 -2.61 -2.26
N LEU A 252 8.88 -2.54 -1.68
CA LEU A 252 7.62 -2.61 -2.44
C LEU A 252 7.29 -1.28 -3.13
N SER A 253 7.61 -0.14 -2.51
CA SER A 253 7.51 1.17 -3.18
C SER A 253 8.44 1.25 -4.39
N ALA A 254 9.70 0.81 -4.24
CA ALA A 254 10.68 0.81 -5.32
C ALA A 254 10.32 -0.16 -6.45
N ASP A 255 9.77 -1.35 -6.12
CA ASP A 255 9.35 -2.34 -7.11
C ASP A 255 8.24 -1.86 -8.04
N VAL A 256 7.24 -1.13 -7.51
CA VAL A 256 6.20 -0.50 -8.35
C VAL A 256 6.84 0.45 -9.36
N PHE A 257 7.72 1.35 -8.91
CA PHE A 257 8.35 2.32 -9.80
C PHE A 257 9.32 1.65 -10.79
N ALA A 258 10.05 0.61 -10.39
CA ALA A 258 10.91 -0.17 -11.27
C ALA A 258 10.13 -0.90 -12.38
N ARG A 259 9.01 -1.53 -12.02
CA ARG A 259 8.09 -2.17 -12.99
C ARG A 259 7.49 -1.16 -13.97
N TYR A 260 7.05 -0.01 -13.46
CA TYR A 260 6.56 1.10 -14.29
C TYR A 260 7.64 1.65 -15.23
N SER A 261 8.85 1.90 -14.72
CA SER A 261 10.02 2.37 -15.48
C SER A 261 10.34 1.43 -16.65
N ARG A 262 10.31 0.10 -16.42
CA ARG A 262 10.47 -0.91 -17.48
C ARG A 262 9.33 -0.87 -18.50
N LEU A 263 8.06 -0.73 -18.09
CA LEU A 263 6.90 -0.56 -18.98
C LEU A 263 6.95 0.74 -19.82
N ARG A 264 7.74 1.74 -19.42
CA ARG A 264 8.01 2.96 -20.19
C ARG A 264 9.23 2.84 -21.10
N GLN A 265 9.78 1.62 -21.26
CA GLN A 265 10.97 1.30 -22.04
C GLN A 265 12.26 1.98 -21.58
N TRP A 266 12.28 2.60 -20.39
CA TRP A 266 13.47 3.24 -19.83
C TRP A 266 14.49 2.19 -19.39
N ASN A 267 15.78 2.47 -19.59
CA ASN A 267 16.84 1.55 -19.17
C ASN A 267 16.87 1.58 -17.64
N THR A 268 16.40 0.49 -17.02
CA THR A 268 16.09 0.47 -15.58
C THR A 268 17.02 -0.51 -14.89
N LEU A 269 17.76 -0.04 -13.88
CA LEU A 269 18.49 -0.91 -12.96
C LEU A 269 17.94 -0.72 -11.54
N TYR A 270 17.24 -1.72 -11.02
CA TYR A 270 16.72 -1.74 -9.65
C TYR A 270 17.53 -2.70 -8.77
N LEU A 271 18.19 -2.14 -7.76
CA LEU A 271 19.08 -2.87 -6.87
C LEU A 271 18.76 -2.63 -5.39
N CYS A 272 19.10 -3.63 -4.58
CA CYS A 272 19.10 -3.60 -3.12
C CYS A 272 20.05 -4.69 -2.60
N GLY A 273 20.06 -4.92 -1.30
CA GLY A 273 20.84 -5.97 -0.65
C GLY A 273 20.74 -5.86 0.87
N THR A 274 21.33 -6.79 1.59
CA THR A 274 21.36 -6.74 3.05
C THR A 274 22.50 -5.88 3.57
N ASP A 275 22.22 -5.04 4.57
CA ASP A 275 23.25 -4.40 5.39
C ASP A 275 23.55 -5.27 6.62
N GLU A 276 24.84 -5.58 6.80
CA GLU A 276 25.30 -6.75 7.54
C GLU A 276 26.29 -6.40 8.65
N TYR A 277 26.82 -5.17 8.71
CA TYR A 277 27.87 -4.76 9.63
C TYR A 277 27.38 -4.18 10.96
N GLY A 278 28.33 -4.04 11.89
CA GLY A 278 28.14 -3.32 13.14
C GLY A 278 27.69 -4.17 14.33
N THR A 279 27.65 -3.52 15.49
CA THR A 279 27.48 -4.16 16.81
C THR A 279 26.18 -4.96 16.93
N ALA A 280 25.12 -4.58 16.19
CA ALA A 280 23.85 -5.29 16.23
C ALA A 280 23.95 -6.69 15.61
N THR A 281 24.80 -6.88 14.60
CA THR A 281 25.12 -8.21 14.04
C THR A 281 26.00 -9.02 15.00
N GLU A 282 27.08 -8.41 15.53
CA GLU A 282 27.96 -9.07 16.52
C GLU A 282 27.17 -9.55 17.76
N THR A 283 26.22 -8.74 18.24
CA THR A 283 25.33 -9.08 19.37
C THR A 283 24.39 -10.23 19.00
N LYS A 284 23.71 -10.13 17.84
CA LYS A 284 22.71 -11.13 17.43
C LYS A 284 23.36 -12.49 17.11
N ALA A 285 24.56 -12.50 16.52
CA ALA A 285 25.38 -13.69 16.33
C ALA A 285 25.65 -14.40 17.68
N MET A 286 26.09 -13.65 18.69
CA MET A 286 26.38 -14.16 20.03
C MET A 286 25.11 -14.68 20.76
N GLU A 287 23.95 -14.05 20.55
CA GLU A 287 22.66 -14.53 21.08
C GLU A 287 22.23 -15.88 20.48
N GLU A 288 22.55 -16.14 19.20
CA GLU A 288 22.16 -17.37 18.50
C GLU A 288 23.26 -18.44 18.47
N GLY A 289 24.43 -18.17 19.05
CA GLY A 289 25.56 -19.10 19.09
C GLY A 289 26.31 -19.24 17.77
N LEU A 290 26.21 -18.24 16.89
CA LEU A 290 26.79 -18.21 15.54
C LEU A 290 27.94 -17.21 15.44
N THR A 291 28.75 -17.30 14.38
CA THR A 291 29.62 -16.19 13.95
C THR A 291 28.82 -15.09 13.22
N PRO A 292 29.35 -13.86 13.11
CA PRO A 292 28.72 -12.80 12.33
C PRO A 292 28.46 -13.19 10.86
N GLN A 293 29.37 -13.93 10.22
CA GLN A 293 29.17 -14.40 8.84
C GLN A 293 27.99 -15.37 8.75
N GLU A 294 27.94 -16.39 9.60
CA GLU A 294 26.88 -17.42 9.57
C GLU A 294 25.50 -16.85 9.83
N ILE A 295 25.36 -15.86 10.74
CA ILE A 295 24.05 -15.23 10.95
C ILE A 295 23.66 -14.32 9.78
N CYS A 296 24.62 -13.61 9.18
CA CYS A 296 24.35 -12.84 7.96
C CYS A 296 23.94 -13.75 6.80
N ASP A 297 24.62 -14.87 6.59
CA ASP A 297 24.30 -15.85 5.54
C ASP A 297 22.89 -16.43 5.73
N LYS A 298 22.58 -16.88 6.95
CA LYS A 298 21.26 -17.37 7.37
C LYS A 298 20.15 -16.37 7.06
N TYR A 299 20.34 -15.11 7.46
CA TYR A 299 19.29 -14.11 7.35
C TYR A 299 19.21 -13.46 5.96
N HIS A 300 20.32 -13.34 5.21
CA HIS A 300 20.28 -12.90 3.81
C HIS A 300 19.35 -13.79 2.98
N ILE A 301 19.40 -15.11 3.18
CA ILE A 301 18.48 -16.07 2.56
C ILE A 301 17.02 -15.78 2.97
N ILE A 302 16.75 -15.57 4.26
CA ILE A 302 15.40 -15.22 4.76
C ILE A 302 14.87 -13.93 4.11
N HIS A 303 15.69 -12.89 3.99
CA HIS A 303 15.28 -11.65 3.30
C HIS A 303 15.02 -11.90 1.80
N ALA A 304 15.92 -12.60 1.11
CA ALA A 304 15.78 -12.92 -0.30
C ALA A 304 14.50 -13.72 -0.58
N ASP A 305 14.17 -14.71 0.24
CA ASP A 305 12.97 -15.54 0.05
C ASP A 305 11.67 -14.79 0.39
N ILE A 306 11.66 -13.93 1.41
CA ILE A 306 10.53 -13.02 1.68
C ILE A 306 10.30 -12.10 0.46
N TYR A 307 11.34 -11.46 -0.05
CA TYR A 307 11.21 -10.53 -1.19
C TYR A 307 10.84 -11.26 -2.49
N ARG A 308 11.30 -12.50 -2.67
CA ARG A 308 10.89 -13.40 -3.75
C ARG A 308 9.39 -13.74 -3.66
N TRP A 309 8.88 -14.06 -2.47
CA TRP A 309 7.45 -14.33 -2.25
C TRP A 309 6.57 -13.08 -2.46
N PHE A 310 7.02 -11.91 -2.00
CA PHE A 310 6.38 -10.62 -2.29
C PHE A 310 6.55 -10.15 -3.76
N ASN A 311 7.17 -10.97 -4.63
CA ASN A 311 7.40 -10.72 -6.05
C ASN A 311 8.12 -9.37 -6.29
N ILE A 312 9.20 -9.11 -5.53
CA ILE A 312 10.07 -7.95 -5.72
C ILE A 312 11.08 -8.24 -6.84
N SER A 313 11.06 -7.42 -7.88
CA SER A 313 11.81 -7.60 -9.13
C SER A 313 13.15 -6.87 -9.14
N PHE A 314 14.02 -7.17 -8.17
CA PHE A 314 15.42 -6.72 -8.22
C PHE A 314 16.13 -7.28 -9.46
N ASP A 315 16.91 -6.45 -10.14
CA ASP A 315 17.89 -6.91 -11.14
C ASP A 315 19.15 -7.46 -10.45
N THR A 316 19.46 -6.97 -9.24
CA THR A 316 20.42 -7.59 -8.31
C THR A 316 20.03 -7.36 -6.85
N PHE A 317 20.15 -8.41 -6.02
CA PHE A 317 19.97 -8.36 -4.56
C PHE A 317 21.26 -8.83 -3.88
N GLY A 318 22.11 -7.87 -3.49
CA GLY A 318 23.46 -8.13 -3.00
C GLY A 318 23.60 -8.10 -1.48
N ARG A 319 24.83 -7.85 -1.03
CA ARG A 319 25.29 -7.94 0.38
C ARG A 319 26.39 -6.92 0.64
N THR A 320 26.47 -6.35 1.84
CA THR A 320 27.62 -5.50 2.20
C THR A 320 28.88 -6.30 2.54
N THR A 321 28.78 -7.58 2.94
CA THR A 321 29.94 -8.47 3.20
C THR A 321 30.48 -9.11 1.91
N THR A 322 31.40 -8.43 1.24
CA THR A 322 32.05 -8.94 0.02
C THR A 322 33.59 -8.94 0.14
N PRO A 323 34.33 -9.68 -0.70
CA PRO A 323 35.79 -9.66 -0.70
C PRO A 323 36.41 -8.28 -0.94
N GLN A 324 35.67 -7.41 -1.64
CA GLN A 324 35.97 -5.99 -1.84
C GLN A 324 35.86 -5.16 -0.53
N GLN A 325 35.38 -5.74 0.57
CA GLN A 325 34.96 -5.01 1.77
C GLN A 325 35.59 -5.46 3.11
N THR A 326 35.77 -6.76 3.46
CA THR A 326 36.15 -7.15 4.87
C THR A 326 36.97 -8.43 5.16
N LYS A 327 37.63 -8.45 6.35
CA LYS A 327 38.06 -9.64 7.14
C LYS A 327 38.00 -9.39 8.69
N PRO A 328 37.87 -10.40 9.61
CA PRO A 328 37.43 -10.19 11.02
C PRO A 328 38.23 -10.88 12.18
N GLN A 329 38.04 -10.50 13.47
CA GLN A 329 38.28 -11.37 14.68
C GLN A 329 37.68 -10.84 16.02
N CYS A 330 37.29 -11.71 16.99
CA CYS A 330 36.34 -11.43 18.10
C CYS A 330 36.89 -10.92 19.47
N LYS A 331 36.01 -10.30 20.30
CA LYS A 331 36.06 -10.08 21.78
C LYS A 331 34.62 -10.21 22.34
N VAL A 332 34.20 -10.82 23.46
CA VAL A 332 34.72 -11.74 24.53
C VAL A 332 34.41 -11.32 25.99
N CYS A 333 35.30 -10.64 26.73
CA CYS A 333 35.54 -10.96 28.17
C CYS A 333 34.67 -10.34 29.30
N ARG A 334 33.64 -9.52 29.05
CA ARG A 334 32.66 -9.02 30.06
C ARG A 334 33.21 -8.42 31.39
N SER A 335 34.37 -7.77 31.38
CA SER A 335 34.93 -7.09 32.58
C SER A 335 34.33 -5.69 32.83
N CYS A 336 34.55 -5.12 34.02
CA CYS A 336 34.25 -3.71 34.30
C CYS A 336 35.04 -2.78 33.34
N PRO A 337 34.42 -1.72 32.78
CA PRO A 337 35.10 -0.78 31.89
C PRO A 337 36.18 0.06 32.61
N VAL A 338 37.20 0.46 31.84
CA VAL A 338 38.21 1.46 32.22
C VAL A 338 38.33 2.52 31.13
N VAL A 339 38.66 3.76 31.49
CA VAL A 339 38.82 4.86 30.52
C VAL A 339 40.12 4.68 29.76
N GLN A 340 40.04 4.69 28.42
CA GLN A 340 41.19 4.65 27.52
C GLN A 340 40.97 5.64 26.36
N SER A 341 42.03 6.36 25.98
CA SER A 341 42.02 7.21 24.78
C SER A 341 42.24 6.35 23.54
N THR A 342 41.39 6.50 22.52
CA THR A 342 41.56 5.83 21.23
C THR A 342 41.43 6.83 20.08
N HIS A 343 42.12 6.58 18.96
CA HIS A 343 42.07 7.46 17.79
C HIS A 343 40.82 7.22 16.94
N HIS A 344 40.25 8.28 16.38
CA HIS A 344 39.06 8.20 15.53
C HIS A 344 39.15 9.18 14.35
N LEU A 345 38.79 8.70 13.16
CA LEU A 345 38.59 9.54 11.99
C LEU A 345 37.18 10.15 12.00
N PHE A 346 37.08 11.39 11.56
CA PHE A 346 35.84 12.13 11.44
C PHE A 346 35.68 12.67 10.00
N LEU A 347 34.49 12.50 9.42
CA LEU A 347 34.11 13.19 8.19
C LEU A 347 33.76 14.64 8.54
N ASP A 348 34.52 15.58 7.99
CA ASP A 348 34.43 17.01 8.27
C ASP A 348 33.31 17.69 7.47
N LEU A 349 32.07 17.31 7.77
CA LEU A 349 30.87 17.84 7.11
C LEU A 349 30.80 19.38 7.02
N PRO A 350 31.22 20.18 8.04
CA PRO A 350 31.25 21.65 7.91
C PRO A 350 32.02 22.17 6.69
N LYS A 351 33.10 21.52 6.26
CA LYS A 351 33.86 21.92 5.06
C LYS A 351 33.16 21.55 3.75
N LEU A 352 32.25 20.57 3.81
CA LEU A 352 31.51 20.03 2.66
C LEU A 352 30.11 20.67 2.53
N GLU A 353 29.60 21.29 3.60
CA GLU A 353 28.27 21.91 3.71
C GLU A 353 27.97 22.86 2.54
N LYS A 354 28.87 23.79 2.21
CA LYS A 354 28.68 24.70 1.07
C LYS A 354 28.49 23.96 -0.28
N ARG A 355 29.29 22.92 -0.56
CA ARG A 355 29.19 22.16 -1.82
C ARG A 355 27.92 21.31 -1.86
N LEU A 356 27.47 20.83 -0.70
CA LEU A 356 26.18 20.15 -0.54
C LEU A 356 25.02 21.11 -0.81
N GLU A 357 25.04 22.33 -0.25
CA GLU A 357 24.04 23.37 -0.52
C GLU A 357 24.01 23.79 -2.00
N GLU A 358 25.18 23.96 -2.63
CA GLU A 358 25.30 24.24 -4.06
C GLU A 358 24.72 23.11 -4.93
N TRP A 359 24.83 21.85 -4.53
CA TRP A 359 24.16 20.73 -5.21
C TRP A 359 22.64 20.74 -4.96
N LEU A 360 22.19 20.76 -3.69
CA LEU A 360 20.77 20.78 -3.32
C LEU A 360 20.02 21.99 -3.91
N GLY A 361 20.66 23.16 -3.99
CA GLY A 361 20.10 24.36 -4.61
C GLY A 361 19.83 24.21 -6.11
N ARG A 362 20.57 23.31 -6.80
CA ARG A 362 20.37 22.98 -8.21
C ARG A 362 19.38 21.83 -8.43
N THR A 363 19.35 20.82 -7.54
CA THR A 363 18.56 19.58 -7.74
C THR A 363 17.25 19.50 -6.97
N LEU A 364 17.06 20.27 -5.89
CA LEU A 364 15.78 20.31 -5.17
C LEU A 364 14.66 21.09 -5.88
N PRO A 365 14.89 22.17 -6.66
CA PRO A 365 13.84 22.78 -7.47
C PRO A 365 13.39 21.83 -8.59
N GLY A 366 12.08 21.70 -8.83
CA GLY A 366 11.53 20.90 -9.93
C GLY A 366 11.53 19.38 -9.76
N SER A 367 12.32 18.81 -8.85
CA SER A 367 12.36 17.35 -8.59
C SER A 367 11.18 16.83 -7.76
N ASP A 368 11.05 15.50 -7.65
CA ASP A 368 10.00 14.82 -6.89
C ASP A 368 10.47 14.32 -5.51
N TRP A 369 11.50 14.95 -4.92
CA TRP A 369 11.87 14.69 -3.52
C TRP A 369 10.65 14.91 -2.61
N THR A 370 10.33 13.93 -1.77
CA THR A 370 9.13 13.98 -0.93
C THR A 370 9.21 15.14 0.09
N PRO A 371 8.06 15.74 0.49
CA PRO A 371 8.06 16.95 1.34
C PRO A 371 8.76 16.73 2.69
N ASN A 372 8.58 15.55 3.30
CA ASN A 372 9.27 15.12 4.51
C ASN A 372 10.80 15.05 4.33
N ALA A 373 11.29 14.47 3.23
CA ALA A 373 12.72 14.40 2.92
C ALA A 373 13.33 15.80 2.75
N ARG A 374 12.66 16.67 2.00
CA ARG A 374 13.06 18.09 1.83
C ARG A 374 13.10 18.83 3.16
N PHE A 375 12.12 18.61 4.04
CA PHE A 375 12.07 19.23 5.36
C PHE A 375 13.20 18.74 6.28
N ILE A 376 13.43 17.42 6.36
CA ILE A 376 14.47 16.82 7.21
C ILE A 376 15.86 17.33 6.79
N THR A 377 16.19 17.28 5.49
CA THR A 377 17.48 17.74 4.97
C THR A 377 17.71 19.23 5.25
N ARG A 378 16.71 20.09 5.01
CA ARG A 378 16.78 21.53 5.32
C ARG A 378 16.90 21.81 6.82
N SER A 379 16.25 21.02 7.68
CA SER A 379 16.37 21.15 9.13
C SER A 379 17.79 20.88 9.59
N TRP A 380 18.41 19.80 9.11
CA TRP A 380 19.79 19.43 9.47
C TRP A 380 20.82 20.47 9.00
N LEU A 381 20.63 21.09 7.83
CA LEU A 381 21.46 22.19 7.34
C LEU A 381 21.33 23.44 8.23
N ARG A 382 20.10 23.88 8.51
CA ARG A 382 19.82 25.04 9.37
C ARG A 382 20.43 24.90 10.78
N ASP A 383 20.49 23.68 11.30
CA ASP A 383 21.03 23.38 12.64
C ASP A 383 22.59 23.28 12.66
N GLY A 384 23.22 23.44 11.48
CA GLY A 384 24.66 23.36 11.22
C GLY A 384 25.18 21.94 11.21
N LEU A 385 25.86 21.51 10.13
CA LEU A 385 26.50 20.20 10.09
C LEU A 385 27.68 20.17 11.08
N LYS A 386 28.00 18.97 11.55
CA LYS A 386 29.01 18.74 12.60
C LYS A 386 29.88 17.54 12.19
N PRO A 387 31.18 17.54 12.47
CA PRO A 387 32.04 16.40 12.13
C PRO A 387 31.48 15.10 12.69
N ARG A 388 31.38 14.06 11.86
CA ARG A 388 30.82 12.76 12.26
C ARG A 388 31.92 11.72 12.35
N CYS A 389 32.03 11.04 13.49
CA CYS A 389 33.00 9.96 13.66
C CYS A 389 32.63 8.77 12.74
N ILE A 390 33.48 8.50 11.75
CA ILE A 390 33.29 7.45 10.72
C ILE A 390 34.01 6.14 11.07
N THR A 391 34.54 6.00 12.29
CA THR A 391 35.30 4.81 12.72
C THR A 391 34.79 4.25 14.04
N ARG A 392 34.91 2.94 14.27
CA ARG A 392 34.51 2.27 15.52
C ARG A 392 35.51 1.19 15.93
N ASP A 393 35.61 0.98 17.24
CA ASP A 393 36.34 -0.12 17.89
C ASP A 393 35.50 -1.41 17.84
N LEU A 394 35.09 -1.80 16.64
CA LEU A 394 34.40 -3.04 16.33
C LEU A 394 35.30 -3.90 15.44
N LYS A 395 34.89 -5.15 15.24
CA LYS A 395 35.67 -6.12 14.45
C LYS A 395 34.90 -6.70 13.27
N TRP A 396 33.60 -6.40 13.20
CA TRP A 396 32.73 -6.67 12.07
C TRP A 396 32.34 -5.38 11.34
N GLY A 397 33.18 -4.98 10.39
CA GLY A 397 33.01 -3.79 9.53
C GLY A 397 34.22 -3.59 8.61
N THR A 398 34.07 -2.73 7.59
CA THR A 398 35.12 -2.41 6.60
C THR A 398 36.40 -1.92 7.29
N PRO A 399 37.60 -2.50 7.02
CA PRO A 399 38.83 -2.11 7.70
C PRO A 399 39.31 -0.73 7.24
N VAL A 400 39.93 0.04 8.14
CA VAL A 400 40.46 1.36 7.83
C VAL A 400 41.89 1.23 7.27
N PRO A 401 42.18 1.68 6.04
CA PRO A 401 43.51 1.53 5.41
C PRO A 401 44.49 2.63 5.87
N LEU A 402 44.69 2.76 7.18
CA LEU A 402 45.56 3.77 7.79
C LEU A 402 46.30 3.17 9.00
N GLY A 403 47.60 3.46 9.12
CA GLY A 403 48.42 2.98 10.24
C GLY A 403 47.89 3.48 11.60
N GLY A 404 47.82 2.58 12.59
CA GLY A 404 47.22 2.84 13.89
C GLY A 404 45.70 2.63 13.97
N PHE A 405 45.08 2.09 12.91
CA PHE A 405 43.65 1.73 12.86
C PHE A 405 43.42 0.22 12.56
N GLU A 406 44.44 -0.62 12.71
CA GLU A 406 44.40 -2.06 12.40
C GLU A 406 43.37 -2.84 13.24
N ASP A 407 43.05 -2.32 14.44
CA ASP A 407 42.03 -2.84 15.35
C ASP A 407 40.65 -2.17 15.20
N LYS A 408 40.48 -1.26 14.23
CA LYS A 408 39.27 -0.43 14.02
C LYS A 408 38.68 -0.62 12.62
N VAL A 409 37.38 -0.38 12.52
CA VAL A 409 36.60 -0.48 11.28
C VAL A 409 35.86 0.83 11.00
N PHE A 410 35.40 1.03 9.77
CA PHE A 410 34.46 2.09 9.45
C PHE A 410 33.11 1.88 10.17
N TYR A 411 32.42 2.99 10.41
CA TYR A 411 31.10 3.00 11.04
C TYR A 411 30.03 2.76 9.99
N VAL A 412 29.24 1.69 10.12
CA VAL A 412 28.22 1.23 9.15
C VAL A 412 27.40 2.35 8.48
N TRP A 413 27.01 3.41 9.20
CA TRP A 413 26.26 4.55 8.64
C TRP A 413 27.08 5.50 7.73
N PHE A 414 28.36 5.21 7.48
CA PHE A 414 29.22 5.87 6.51
C PHE A 414 29.38 5.02 5.24
N ASP A 415 29.54 3.69 5.38
CA ASP A 415 29.83 2.78 4.27
C ASP A 415 28.65 1.92 3.79
N ALA A 416 27.54 1.81 4.53
CA ALA A 416 26.32 1.13 4.05
C ALA A 416 25.71 1.81 2.80
N THR A 417 25.85 3.13 2.66
CA THR A 417 25.45 3.87 1.45
C THR A 417 26.42 3.64 0.27
N ILE A 418 27.68 3.29 0.55
CA ILE A 418 28.64 2.79 -0.47
C ILE A 418 28.26 1.36 -0.89
N GLY A 419 27.50 0.63 -0.06
CA GLY A 419 26.91 -0.67 -0.38
C GLY A 419 26.14 -0.71 -1.70
N TYR A 420 25.45 0.36 -2.11
CA TYR A 420 24.78 0.41 -3.42
C TYR A 420 25.77 0.30 -4.58
N LEU A 421 26.94 0.96 -4.46
CA LEU A 421 28.00 0.95 -5.47
C LEU A 421 28.67 -0.42 -5.52
N SER A 422 29.02 -1.01 -4.37
CA SER A 422 29.67 -2.32 -4.33
C SER A 422 28.73 -3.47 -4.74
N ILE A 423 27.43 -3.39 -4.44
CA ILE A 423 26.42 -4.31 -4.99
C ILE A 423 26.34 -4.20 -6.52
N THR A 424 26.45 -3.00 -7.07
CA THR A 424 26.49 -2.80 -8.53
C THR A 424 27.80 -3.30 -9.15
N ALA A 425 28.95 -3.10 -8.50
CA ALA A 425 30.25 -3.59 -8.94
C ALA A 425 30.36 -5.13 -8.93
N ASN A 426 29.59 -5.81 -8.06
CA ASN A 426 29.47 -7.27 -8.08
C ASN A 426 28.44 -7.79 -9.10
N TYR A 427 27.60 -6.91 -9.65
CA TYR A 427 26.67 -7.21 -10.76
C TYR A 427 27.30 -6.94 -12.15
N THR A 428 28.13 -5.91 -12.27
CA THR A 428 28.87 -5.58 -13.50
C THR A 428 30.17 -4.84 -13.23
N ASP A 429 31.20 -5.20 -13.98
CA ASP A 429 32.47 -4.48 -14.11
C ASP A 429 32.28 -3.00 -14.51
N GLN A 430 31.28 -2.71 -15.33
CA GLN A 430 30.94 -1.38 -15.84
C GLN A 430 30.06 -0.55 -14.88
N TRP A 431 30.04 -0.85 -13.58
CA TRP A 431 29.21 -0.15 -12.58
C TRP A 431 29.40 1.38 -12.55
N GLU A 432 30.59 1.88 -12.89
CA GLU A 432 30.87 3.32 -13.00
C GLU A 432 30.01 4.02 -14.07
N ARG A 433 29.55 3.31 -15.11
CA ARG A 433 28.59 3.86 -16.09
C ARG A 433 27.25 4.25 -15.45
N TRP A 434 26.88 3.62 -14.34
CA TRP A 434 25.70 3.98 -13.53
C TRP A 434 26.04 5.01 -12.45
N TRP A 435 27.15 4.82 -11.74
CA TRP A 435 27.47 5.56 -10.51
C TRP A 435 28.42 6.75 -10.66
N LYS A 436 28.99 7.00 -11.85
CA LYS A 436 29.87 8.16 -12.14
C LYS A 436 29.48 8.90 -13.44
N ASN A 437 28.17 8.98 -13.69
CA ASN A 437 27.59 9.43 -14.96
C ASN A 437 26.32 10.28 -14.75
N PRO A 438 26.38 11.35 -13.92
CA PRO A 438 25.22 12.17 -13.56
C PRO A 438 24.56 12.85 -14.77
N GLU A 439 25.25 13.01 -15.90
CA GLU A 439 24.72 13.57 -17.13
C GLU A 439 23.73 12.65 -17.86
N GLN A 440 23.69 11.35 -17.54
CA GLN A 440 22.85 10.36 -18.24
C GLN A 440 21.97 9.51 -17.33
N VAL A 441 22.08 9.63 -16.00
CA VAL A 441 21.44 8.71 -15.04
C VAL A 441 20.58 9.47 -14.03
N ASP A 442 19.27 9.19 -14.05
CA ASP A 442 18.34 9.62 -13.00
C ASP A 442 18.39 8.63 -11.83
N LEU A 443 18.94 9.03 -10.68
CA LEU A 443 18.94 8.22 -9.47
C LEU A 443 17.70 8.49 -8.59
N TYR A 444 16.88 7.46 -8.42
CA TYR A 444 15.74 7.41 -7.50
C TYR A 444 16.09 6.56 -6.27
N GLN A 445 15.89 7.09 -5.06
CA GLN A 445 16.17 6.35 -3.81
C GLN A 445 14.93 6.25 -2.91
N PHE A 446 14.55 5.03 -2.56
CA PHE A 446 13.34 4.71 -1.78
C PHE A 446 13.69 4.27 -0.36
N MET A 447 13.10 4.92 0.64
CA MET A 447 13.40 4.67 2.06
C MET A 447 12.28 5.12 3.00
N ALA A 448 12.36 4.73 4.27
CA ALA A 448 11.63 5.40 5.34
C ALA A 448 12.33 6.71 5.78
N LYS A 449 11.57 7.63 6.39
CA LYS A 449 12.01 8.99 6.77
C LYS A 449 13.24 9.08 7.68
N ASP A 450 13.56 8.04 8.44
CA ASP A 450 14.74 7.94 9.30
C ASP A 450 16.06 7.83 8.52
N ASN A 451 16.05 7.23 7.32
CA ASN A 451 17.24 7.08 6.47
C ASN A 451 17.61 8.35 5.68
N VAL A 452 16.75 9.37 5.65
CA VAL A 452 16.94 10.60 4.85
C VAL A 452 18.29 11.30 5.10
N PRO A 453 18.77 11.52 6.35
CA PRO A 453 20.03 12.25 6.58
C PRO A 453 21.25 11.57 5.94
N PHE A 454 21.25 10.25 5.81
CA PHE A 454 22.38 9.52 5.24
C PHE A 454 22.45 9.66 3.71
N HIS A 455 21.29 9.80 3.06
CA HIS A 455 21.16 9.88 1.60
C HIS A 455 21.07 11.32 1.07
N GLY A 456 20.52 12.24 1.87
CA GLY A 456 20.45 13.67 1.53
C GLY A 456 21.63 14.52 2.02
N ILE A 457 22.50 13.97 2.89
CA ILE A 457 23.64 14.71 3.49
C ILE A 457 24.91 13.87 3.51
N VAL A 458 24.95 12.74 4.23
CA VAL A 458 26.21 12.04 4.51
C VAL A 458 26.87 11.48 3.25
N PHE A 459 26.14 10.73 2.43
CA PHE A 459 26.65 10.19 1.18
C PHE A 459 26.95 11.29 0.13
N PRO A 460 26.05 12.26 -0.15
CA PRO A 460 26.38 13.36 -1.04
C PRO A 460 27.59 14.19 -0.61
N CYS A 461 27.77 14.50 0.68
CA CYS A 461 28.99 15.15 1.17
C CYS A 461 30.24 14.29 0.90
N SER A 462 30.16 12.98 1.14
CA SER A 462 31.29 12.06 0.91
C SER A 462 31.66 11.95 -0.57
N ALA A 463 30.67 11.82 -1.44
CA ALA A 463 30.83 11.71 -2.89
C ALA A 463 31.29 13.03 -3.53
N LEU A 464 30.73 14.18 -3.12
CA LEU A 464 31.21 15.51 -3.53
C LEU A 464 32.64 15.75 -3.04
N GLY A 465 32.96 15.33 -1.81
CA GLY A 465 34.31 15.44 -1.23
C GLY A 465 35.35 14.53 -1.89
N ALA A 466 34.93 13.48 -2.60
CA ALA A 466 35.81 12.60 -3.36
C ALA A 466 36.13 13.12 -4.78
N GLU A 467 35.33 14.06 -5.31
CA GLU A 467 35.54 14.76 -6.60
C GLU A 467 35.61 13.84 -7.85
N ASP A 468 35.11 12.61 -7.72
CA ASP A 468 35.23 11.48 -8.65
C ASP A 468 33.92 11.26 -9.46
N ASN A 469 33.37 12.36 -9.98
CA ASN A 469 32.15 12.49 -10.82
C ASN A 469 30.91 11.65 -10.44
N TYR A 470 30.69 11.38 -9.15
CA TYR A 470 29.59 10.50 -8.70
C TYR A 470 28.18 10.96 -9.12
N THR A 471 27.37 10.00 -9.58
CA THR A 471 25.93 10.13 -9.73
C THR A 471 25.28 10.33 -8.35
N LEU A 472 24.58 11.44 -8.16
CA LEU A 472 23.87 11.79 -6.91
C LEU A 472 22.35 11.67 -7.09
N VAL A 473 21.62 11.59 -5.98
CA VAL A 473 20.16 11.33 -5.99
C VAL A 473 19.34 12.48 -6.59
N SER A 474 18.73 12.20 -7.74
CA SER A 474 17.80 13.11 -8.44
C SER A 474 16.45 13.18 -7.73
N HIS A 475 15.92 12.04 -7.26
CA HIS A 475 14.60 11.95 -6.58
C HIS A 475 14.69 11.08 -5.31
N LEU A 476 14.69 11.71 -4.12
CA LEU A 476 14.69 11.01 -2.84
C LEU A 476 13.24 10.82 -2.34
N ILE A 477 12.77 9.57 -2.36
CA ILE A 477 11.41 9.17 -2.04
C ILE A 477 11.37 8.57 -0.63
N ALA A 478 11.06 9.40 0.37
CA ALA A 478 10.95 8.98 1.76
C ALA A 478 9.48 8.80 2.17
N THR A 479 9.11 7.63 2.70
CA THR A 479 7.76 7.40 3.27
C THR A 479 7.70 7.77 4.75
N GLU A 480 6.49 8.07 5.21
CA GLU A 480 6.13 8.02 6.62
C GLU A 480 6.00 6.55 7.09
N TYR A 481 5.62 6.30 8.35
CA TYR A 481 5.59 4.94 8.89
C TYR A 481 4.24 4.25 8.66
N LEU A 482 4.29 2.92 8.46
CA LEU A 482 3.14 2.04 8.63
C LEU A 482 3.11 1.51 10.07
N ASN A 483 2.04 1.86 10.79
CA ASN A 483 1.64 1.30 12.07
C ASN A 483 0.81 0.01 11.85
N TYR A 484 0.55 -0.75 12.92
CA TYR A 484 -0.21 -1.99 12.88
C TYR A 484 -1.34 -1.94 13.90
N GLU A 485 -2.58 -1.99 13.41
CA GLU A 485 -3.81 -1.66 14.14
C GLU A 485 -3.63 -0.34 14.93
N ASP A 486 -3.83 -0.35 16.26
CA ASP A 486 -3.69 0.79 17.15
C ASP A 486 -2.23 1.09 17.58
N GLY A 487 -1.26 0.30 17.13
CA GLY A 487 0.09 0.28 17.68
C GLY A 487 1.21 0.08 16.67
N LYS A 488 2.33 -0.48 17.14
CA LYS A 488 3.54 -0.72 16.35
C LYS A 488 3.93 -2.19 16.34
N PHE A 489 4.37 -2.66 15.16
CA PHE A 489 5.01 -3.95 14.96
C PHE A 489 6.07 -4.22 16.06
N SER A 490 6.03 -5.41 16.66
CA SER A 490 6.89 -5.75 17.79
C SER A 490 7.09 -7.26 17.89
N LYS A 491 8.23 -7.74 17.38
CA LYS A 491 8.63 -9.15 17.42
C LYS A 491 8.70 -9.70 18.85
N SER A 492 9.12 -8.88 19.82
CA SER A 492 9.19 -9.25 21.24
C SER A 492 7.83 -9.35 21.94
N ARG A 493 6.76 -8.77 21.38
CA ARG A 493 5.37 -8.90 21.89
C ARG A 493 4.49 -9.80 21.02
N GLY A 494 5.01 -10.34 19.91
CA GLY A 494 4.20 -11.09 18.93
C GLY A 494 3.13 -10.23 18.24
N VAL A 495 3.35 -8.93 18.11
CA VAL A 495 2.39 -7.97 17.51
C VAL A 495 2.83 -7.63 16.09
N GLY A 496 1.91 -7.78 15.14
CA GLY A 496 2.10 -7.43 13.74
C GLY A 496 2.56 -8.59 12.85
N VAL A 497 2.25 -8.49 11.56
CA VAL A 497 2.65 -9.46 10.54
C VAL A 497 4.09 -9.21 10.10
N PHE A 498 4.91 -10.27 10.14
CA PHE A 498 6.27 -10.29 9.58
C PHE A 498 6.28 -10.99 8.23
N GLY A 499 7.27 -10.69 7.38
CA GLY A 499 7.30 -11.15 5.98
C GLY A 499 7.39 -12.66 5.83
N ASP A 500 8.05 -13.34 6.77
CA ASP A 500 8.10 -14.80 6.92
C ASP A 500 6.75 -15.42 7.29
N MET A 501 5.86 -14.65 7.93
CA MET A 501 4.53 -15.09 8.38
C MET A 501 3.42 -14.81 7.36
N ALA A 502 3.63 -13.90 6.40
CA ALA A 502 2.61 -13.51 5.43
C ALA A 502 2.18 -14.67 4.53
N GLN A 503 3.12 -15.53 4.13
CA GLN A 503 2.88 -16.76 3.38
C GLN A 503 2.00 -17.78 4.12
N ASP A 504 2.09 -17.83 5.46
CA ASP A 504 1.34 -18.77 6.32
C ASP A 504 -0.11 -18.32 6.59
N THR A 505 -0.61 -17.30 5.90
CA THR A 505 -1.97 -16.77 6.09
C THR A 505 -2.98 -17.32 5.08
N GLY A 506 -2.51 -17.94 4.00
CA GLY A 506 -3.33 -18.31 2.85
C GLY A 506 -3.76 -17.14 1.96
N ILE A 507 -3.43 -15.89 2.32
CA ILE A 507 -3.70 -14.69 1.52
C ILE A 507 -2.56 -14.51 0.49
N PRO A 508 -2.82 -14.50 -0.83
CA PRO A 508 -1.79 -14.39 -1.85
C PRO A 508 -1.00 -13.08 -1.78
N ALA A 509 0.29 -13.12 -2.15
CA ALA A 509 1.20 -11.98 -2.13
C ALA A 509 0.64 -10.73 -2.82
N ASP A 510 0.00 -10.86 -3.98
CA ASP A 510 -0.61 -9.75 -4.72
C ASP A 510 -1.71 -9.01 -3.93
N ILE A 511 -2.45 -9.70 -3.05
CA ILE A 511 -3.46 -9.07 -2.17
C ILE A 511 -2.79 -8.22 -1.09
N TRP A 512 -1.69 -8.72 -0.50
CA TRP A 512 -0.84 -7.94 0.40
C TRP A 512 -0.24 -6.72 -0.30
N ARG A 513 0.27 -6.88 -1.53
CA ARG A 513 0.79 -5.78 -2.34
C ARG A 513 -0.28 -4.72 -2.59
N PHE A 514 -1.46 -5.11 -3.09
CA PHE A 514 -2.58 -4.21 -3.31
C PHE A 514 -2.91 -3.40 -2.06
N TYR A 515 -3.17 -4.06 -0.94
CA TYR A 515 -3.62 -3.37 0.27
C TYR A 515 -2.55 -2.41 0.81
N LEU A 516 -1.31 -2.87 0.95
CA LEU A 516 -0.20 -2.04 1.43
C LEU A 516 0.07 -0.82 0.53
N LEU A 517 -0.13 -0.95 -0.79
CA LEU A 517 -0.02 0.15 -1.75
C LEU A 517 -1.22 1.10 -1.70
N TYR A 518 -2.43 0.59 -1.45
CA TYR A 518 -3.66 1.38 -1.25
C TYR A 518 -3.60 2.24 0.03
N ILE A 519 -2.94 1.74 1.10
CA ILE A 519 -2.68 2.46 2.36
C ILE A 519 -1.23 2.95 2.48
N ARG A 520 -0.53 3.21 1.36
CA ARG A 520 0.88 3.65 1.39
C ARG A 520 1.04 4.96 2.18
N PRO A 521 1.94 5.02 3.18
CA PRO A 521 2.14 6.20 4.03
C PRO A 521 2.96 7.28 3.34
N GLU A 522 2.35 8.01 2.39
CA GLU A 522 3.03 9.03 1.58
C GLU A 522 3.16 10.38 2.30
N GLY A 523 2.04 10.98 2.73
CA GLY A 523 2.01 12.31 3.37
C GLY A 523 1.90 12.29 4.91
N GLN A 524 1.51 11.15 5.48
CA GLN A 524 1.37 10.94 6.93
C GLN A 524 1.54 9.45 7.26
N ASP A 525 1.84 9.14 8.53
CA ASP A 525 1.79 7.77 9.04
C ASP A 525 0.41 7.14 8.72
N SER A 526 0.39 5.86 8.36
CA SER A 526 -0.82 5.07 8.07
C SER A 526 -0.87 3.82 8.96
N ALA A 527 -2.00 3.13 9.04
CA ALA A 527 -2.15 1.93 9.86
C ALA A 527 -2.69 0.76 9.02
N PHE A 528 -2.06 -0.41 9.15
CA PHE A 528 -2.61 -1.66 8.64
C PHE A 528 -3.75 -2.11 9.55
N SER A 529 -4.93 -2.40 9.00
CA SER A 529 -6.02 -3.04 9.76
C SER A 529 -6.61 -4.24 9.01
N TRP A 530 -6.85 -5.32 9.74
CA TRP A 530 -7.44 -6.55 9.20
C TRP A 530 -8.87 -6.35 8.67
N THR A 531 -9.66 -5.50 9.32
CA THR A 531 -11.04 -5.19 8.90
C THR A 531 -11.06 -4.43 7.57
N ASP A 532 -10.16 -3.45 7.42
CA ASP A 532 -10.07 -2.64 6.19
C ASP A 532 -9.43 -3.44 5.03
N LEU A 533 -8.50 -4.37 5.31
CA LEU A 533 -8.03 -5.36 4.33
C LEU A 533 -9.18 -6.21 3.78
N LEU A 534 -10.05 -6.76 4.63
CA LEU A 534 -11.24 -7.50 4.19
C LEU A 534 -12.15 -6.62 3.34
N LEU A 535 -12.45 -5.41 3.83
CA LEU A 535 -13.37 -4.49 3.17
C LEU A 535 -12.86 -4.08 1.79
N LYS A 536 -11.60 -3.64 1.67
CA LYS A 536 -11.01 -3.20 0.38
C LYS A 536 -10.74 -4.37 -0.59
N ASN A 537 -10.45 -5.57 -0.11
CA ASN A 537 -10.45 -6.76 -0.98
C ASN A 537 -11.85 -6.99 -1.57
N ASN A 538 -12.89 -6.96 -0.73
CA ASN A 538 -14.23 -7.32 -1.14
C ASN A 538 -14.90 -6.20 -1.97
N SER A 539 -14.62 -4.91 -1.71
CA SER A 539 -15.15 -3.80 -2.50
C SER A 539 -14.36 -3.55 -3.79
N GLU A 540 -13.05 -3.31 -3.70
CA GLU A 540 -12.25 -2.84 -4.85
C GLU A 540 -11.74 -3.98 -5.72
N LEU A 541 -11.25 -5.07 -5.14
CA LEU A 541 -10.77 -6.21 -5.94
C LEU A 541 -11.94 -7.07 -6.42
N LEU A 542 -12.79 -7.57 -5.53
CA LEU A 542 -13.85 -8.50 -5.92
C LEU A 542 -15.00 -7.81 -6.68
N ASN A 543 -15.62 -6.79 -6.08
CA ASN A 543 -16.85 -6.19 -6.61
C ASN A 543 -16.63 -5.13 -7.71
N ASN A 544 -15.46 -4.48 -7.75
CA ASN A 544 -15.10 -3.51 -8.79
C ASN A 544 -14.19 -4.13 -9.88
N LEU A 545 -12.87 -4.19 -9.64
CA LEU A 545 -11.86 -4.55 -10.66
C LEU A 545 -12.06 -5.97 -11.23
N GLY A 546 -12.25 -6.95 -10.34
CA GLY A 546 -12.49 -8.34 -10.68
C GLY A 546 -13.81 -8.54 -11.39
N ASN A 547 -14.90 -7.96 -10.86
CA ASN A 547 -16.22 -8.02 -11.50
C ASN A 547 -16.17 -7.51 -12.95
N PHE A 548 -15.49 -6.39 -13.21
CA PHE A 548 -15.34 -5.85 -14.56
C PHE A 548 -14.62 -6.84 -15.50
N ILE A 549 -13.41 -7.26 -15.14
CA ILE A 549 -12.57 -8.11 -16.00
C ILE A 549 -13.19 -9.50 -16.18
N ASN A 550 -13.75 -10.08 -15.12
CA ASN A 550 -14.49 -11.35 -15.17
C ASN A 550 -15.69 -11.26 -16.13
N ARG A 551 -16.47 -10.16 -16.10
CA ARG A 551 -17.61 -9.96 -17.00
C ARG A 551 -17.16 -9.80 -18.46
N ALA A 552 -16.17 -8.95 -18.71
CA ALA A 552 -15.64 -8.71 -20.05
C ALA A 552 -15.14 -10.01 -20.72
N GLY A 553 -14.28 -10.77 -20.03
CA GLY A 553 -13.80 -12.06 -20.52
C GLY A 553 -14.90 -13.13 -20.63
N MET A 554 -15.83 -13.18 -19.67
CA MET A 554 -16.98 -14.10 -19.72
C MET A 554 -17.86 -13.84 -20.95
N PHE A 555 -18.13 -12.59 -21.31
CA PHE A 555 -19.01 -12.28 -22.44
C PHE A 555 -18.39 -12.70 -23.77
N VAL A 556 -17.09 -12.45 -24.00
CA VAL A 556 -16.37 -12.96 -25.18
C VAL A 556 -16.44 -14.49 -25.25
N SER A 557 -16.09 -15.18 -24.15
CA SER A 557 -16.09 -16.65 -24.08
C SER A 557 -17.48 -17.26 -24.29
N LYS A 558 -18.51 -16.70 -23.64
CA LYS A 558 -19.87 -17.26 -23.55
C LYS A 558 -20.76 -16.95 -24.76
N PHE A 559 -20.59 -15.78 -25.37
CA PHE A 559 -21.49 -15.30 -26.42
C PHE A 559 -20.85 -15.27 -27.81
N PHE A 560 -19.52 -15.17 -27.89
CA PHE A 560 -18.76 -15.07 -29.14
C PHE A 560 -17.74 -16.21 -29.31
N GLY A 561 -17.92 -17.30 -28.55
CA GLY A 561 -17.12 -18.53 -28.67
C GLY A 561 -15.65 -18.39 -28.28
N GLY A 562 -15.28 -17.33 -27.57
CA GLY A 562 -13.89 -16.99 -27.27
C GLY A 562 -13.21 -16.09 -28.31
N TYR A 563 -13.93 -15.62 -29.34
CA TYR A 563 -13.42 -14.66 -30.31
C TYR A 563 -13.93 -13.25 -29.99
N VAL A 564 -13.05 -12.25 -30.03
CA VAL A 564 -13.42 -10.85 -29.81
C VAL A 564 -14.34 -10.38 -30.95
N PRO A 565 -15.53 -9.83 -30.66
CA PRO A 565 -16.47 -9.39 -31.68
C PRO A 565 -16.00 -8.13 -32.42
N GLU A 566 -16.69 -7.84 -33.54
CA GLU A 566 -16.58 -6.55 -34.22
C GLU A 566 -17.01 -5.39 -33.31
N MET A 567 -16.36 -4.23 -33.47
CA MET A 567 -16.54 -3.05 -32.64
C MET A 567 -16.92 -1.84 -33.50
N VAL A 568 -18.22 -1.66 -33.73
CA VAL A 568 -18.77 -0.46 -34.38
C VAL A 568 -19.12 0.55 -33.29
N LEU A 569 -18.25 1.55 -33.12
CA LEU A 569 -18.30 2.52 -32.02
C LEU A 569 -19.44 3.54 -32.20
N THR A 570 -20.22 3.78 -31.15
CA THR A 570 -21.15 4.92 -31.04
C THR A 570 -20.44 6.14 -30.42
N PRO A 571 -21.02 7.35 -30.47
CA PRO A 571 -20.46 8.52 -29.77
C PRO A 571 -20.22 8.29 -28.26
N ASP A 572 -21.03 7.44 -27.61
CA ASP A 572 -20.86 7.10 -26.19
C ASP A 572 -19.71 6.13 -25.95
N ASP A 573 -19.43 5.24 -26.90
CA ASP A 573 -18.23 4.40 -26.88
C ASP A 573 -16.97 5.25 -27.05
N GLN A 574 -17.02 6.22 -27.97
CA GLN A 574 -15.92 7.17 -28.24
C GLN A 574 -15.64 8.05 -27.02
N ARG A 575 -16.67 8.55 -26.33
CA ARG A 575 -16.54 9.25 -25.04
C ARG A 575 -15.86 8.36 -23.99
N LEU A 576 -16.33 7.13 -23.76
CA LEU A 576 -15.70 6.22 -22.80
C LEU A 576 -14.23 5.95 -23.12
N LEU A 577 -13.92 5.67 -24.39
CA LEU A 577 -12.56 5.43 -24.88
C LEU A 577 -11.64 6.62 -24.61
N ALA A 578 -12.15 7.85 -24.77
CA ALA A 578 -11.43 9.07 -24.43
C ALA A 578 -11.27 9.27 -22.91
N HIS A 579 -12.28 9.02 -22.08
CA HIS A 579 -12.13 9.06 -20.60
C HIS A 579 -11.12 8.02 -20.08
N VAL A 580 -11.14 6.80 -20.62
CA VAL A 580 -10.13 5.76 -20.31
C VAL A 580 -8.72 6.22 -20.75
N THR A 581 -8.62 6.97 -21.85
CA THR A 581 -7.35 7.57 -22.31
C THR A 581 -6.87 8.67 -21.36
N LEU A 582 -7.76 9.55 -20.87
CA LEU A 582 -7.38 10.59 -19.89
C LEU A 582 -6.98 10.01 -18.53
N GLU A 583 -7.70 9.01 -18.00
CA GLU A 583 -7.30 8.36 -16.73
C GLU A 583 -5.99 7.56 -16.89
N LEU A 584 -5.71 7.00 -18.06
CA LEU A 584 -4.40 6.40 -18.38
C LEU A 584 -3.29 7.48 -18.39
N GLN A 585 -3.55 8.65 -18.97
CA GLN A 585 -2.60 9.77 -18.94
C GLN A 585 -2.41 10.32 -17.52
N HIS A 586 -3.47 10.38 -16.71
CA HIS A 586 -3.39 10.78 -15.31
C HIS A 586 -2.58 9.78 -14.48
N TYR A 587 -2.81 8.47 -14.65
CA TYR A 587 -1.98 7.39 -14.10
C TYR A 587 -0.50 7.57 -14.45
N HIS A 588 -0.18 7.93 -15.70
CA HIS A 588 1.19 8.22 -16.12
C HIS A 588 1.79 9.43 -15.41
N GLN A 589 1.08 10.57 -15.37
CA GLN A 589 1.50 11.80 -14.66
C GLN A 589 1.77 11.55 -13.17
N LEU A 590 0.95 10.70 -12.54
CA LEU A 590 1.07 10.31 -11.14
C LEU A 590 2.31 9.45 -10.90
N LEU A 591 2.51 8.36 -11.66
CA LEU A 591 3.68 7.49 -11.46
C LEU A 591 5.01 8.09 -11.93
N GLU A 592 5.02 8.99 -12.92
CA GLU A 592 6.22 9.77 -13.26
C GLU A 592 6.75 10.56 -12.05
N LYS A 593 5.84 11.00 -11.18
CA LYS A 593 6.11 11.73 -9.91
C LYS A 593 5.99 10.85 -8.68
N VAL A 594 6.04 9.52 -8.85
CA VAL A 594 6.04 8.49 -7.80
C VAL A 594 4.84 8.56 -6.83
N ARG A 595 3.69 9.06 -7.29
CA ARG A 595 2.39 9.07 -6.57
C ARG A 595 1.70 7.70 -6.66
N ILE A 596 2.39 6.71 -6.10
CA ILE A 596 2.05 5.29 -6.18
C ILE A 596 0.64 5.00 -5.66
N ARG A 597 0.23 5.64 -4.55
CA ARG A 597 -1.09 5.46 -3.95
C ARG A 597 -2.24 5.94 -4.85
N ASP A 598 -2.06 7.08 -5.50
CA ASP A 598 -3.13 7.71 -6.28
C ASP A 598 -3.24 7.09 -7.69
N ALA A 599 -2.12 6.69 -8.30
CA ALA A 599 -2.15 5.95 -9.56
C ALA A 599 -2.88 4.59 -9.43
N LEU A 600 -2.81 3.92 -8.27
CA LEU A 600 -3.64 2.73 -8.01
C LEU A 600 -5.14 3.05 -8.05
N ARG A 601 -5.55 4.27 -7.67
CA ARG A 601 -6.95 4.70 -7.70
C ARG A 601 -7.44 4.93 -9.13
N SER A 602 -6.62 5.48 -10.04
CA SER A 602 -6.97 5.57 -11.47
C SER A 602 -7.27 4.20 -12.11
N ILE A 603 -6.53 3.14 -11.74
CA ILE A 603 -6.84 1.76 -12.18
C ILE A 603 -8.27 1.36 -11.74
N LEU A 604 -8.61 1.61 -10.47
CA LEU A 604 -9.93 1.30 -9.90
C LEU A 604 -11.05 2.20 -10.46
N THR A 605 -10.74 3.42 -10.89
CA THR A 605 -11.66 4.34 -11.56
C THR A 605 -11.94 3.89 -13.00
N ILE A 606 -10.94 3.47 -13.77
CA ILE A 606 -11.13 2.87 -15.10
C ILE A 606 -12.01 1.61 -15.01
N SER A 607 -11.81 0.74 -14.00
CA SER A 607 -12.69 -0.42 -13.82
C SER A 607 -14.10 -0.04 -13.34
N ARG A 608 -14.28 1.08 -12.63
CA ARG A 608 -15.60 1.61 -12.24
C ARG A 608 -16.38 2.10 -13.47
N HIS A 609 -15.76 2.91 -14.33
CA HIS A 609 -16.36 3.33 -15.61
C HIS A 609 -16.67 2.13 -16.51
N GLY A 610 -15.77 1.14 -16.57
CA GLY A 610 -16.01 -0.12 -17.28
C GLY A 610 -17.21 -0.91 -16.73
N ASN A 611 -17.37 -1.01 -15.42
CA ASN A 611 -18.54 -1.62 -14.78
C ASN A 611 -19.83 -0.87 -15.11
N GLN A 612 -19.84 0.46 -15.02
CA GLN A 612 -20.97 1.34 -15.34
C GLN A 612 -21.39 1.17 -16.81
N TYR A 613 -20.44 1.24 -17.74
CA TYR A 613 -20.65 1.06 -19.18
C TYR A 613 -21.26 -0.31 -19.52
N ILE A 614 -20.72 -1.39 -18.97
CA ILE A 614 -21.31 -2.74 -19.10
C ILE A 614 -22.74 -2.74 -18.53
N GLN A 615 -22.97 -2.06 -17.40
CA GLN A 615 -24.24 -2.10 -16.71
C GLN A 615 -25.36 -1.35 -17.45
N VAL A 616 -25.11 -0.17 -18.02
CA VAL A 616 -26.13 0.60 -18.76
C VAL A 616 -26.45 0.01 -20.14
N ASN A 617 -25.49 -0.68 -20.76
CA ASN A 617 -25.70 -1.31 -22.08
C ASN A 617 -26.37 -2.70 -22.01
N GLU A 618 -26.27 -3.40 -20.87
CA GLU A 618 -26.81 -4.74 -20.64
C GLU A 618 -26.55 -5.79 -21.75
N PRO A 619 -25.29 -6.00 -22.21
CA PRO A 619 -24.98 -6.86 -23.36
C PRO A 619 -25.50 -8.30 -23.21
N TRP A 620 -25.59 -8.83 -21.99
CA TRP A 620 -26.15 -10.17 -21.70
C TRP A 620 -27.67 -10.29 -21.92
N LYS A 621 -28.39 -9.16 -22.02
CA LYS A 621 -29.77 -9.08 -22.52
C LYS A 621 -29.77 -8.84 -24.03
N ARG A 622 -29.05 -7.80 -24.49
CA ARG A 622 -29.02 -7.34 -25.89
C ARG A 622 -28.58 -8.42 -26.88
N ILE A 623 -27.68 -9.32 -26.48
CA ILE A 623 -27.24 -10.47 -27.31
C ILE A 623 -28.38 -11.45 -27.69
N LYS A 624 -29.56 -11.34 -27.06
CA LYS A 624 -30.77 -12.11 -27.37
C LYS A 624 -31.81 -11.33 -28.19
N GLY A 625 -31.52 -10.07 -28.53
CA GLY A 625 -32.41 -9.16 -29.25
C GLY A 625 -32.29 -9.28 -30.76
N CYS A 626 -32.62 -8.18 -31.46
CA CYS A 626 -32.50 -8.10 -32.91
C CYS A 626 -31.02 -8.02 -33.36
N GLU A 627 -30.78 -8.01 -34.68
CA GLU A 627 -29.42 -7.92 -35.23
C GLU A 627 -28.65 -6.68 -34.75
N ALA A 628 -29.30 -5.52 -34.66
CA ALA A 628 -28.71 -4.29 -34.11
C ALA A 628 -28.39 -4.39 -32.60
N ASP A 629 -29.25 -5.03 -31.79
CA ASP A 629 -28.94 -5.29 -30.37
C ASP A 629 -27.76 -6.27 -30.21
N ARG A 630 -27.64 -7.25 -31.12
CA ARG A 630 -26.52 -8.21 -31.14
C ARG A 630 -25.21 -7.55 -31.57
N GLN A 631 -25.25 -6.67 -32.56
CA GLN A 631 -24.11 -5.83 -32.95
C GLN A 631 -23.69 -4.91 -31.79
N ARG A 632 -24.65 -4.25 -31.12
CA ARG A 632 -24.40 -3.43 -29.93
C ARG A 632 -23.77 -4.24 -28.79
N ALA A 633 -24.28 -5.44 -28.51
CA ALA A 633 -23.68 -6.36 -27.54
C ALA A 633 -22.25 -6.78 -27.93
N GLY A 634 -21.98 -6.87 -29.24
CA GLY A 634 -20.65 -7.03 -29.82
C GLY A 634 -19.72 -5.90 -29.42
N THR A 635 -19.99 -4.66 -29.87
CA THR A 635 -19.14 -3.50 -29.57
C THR A 635 -18.85 -3.36 -28.08
N VAL A 636 -19.88 -3.46 -27.23
CA VAL A 636 -19.75 -3.35 -25.76
C VAL A 636 -18.82 -4.42 -25.21
N THR A 637 -18.90 -5.64 -25.70
CA THR A 637 -18.06 -6.76 -25.26
C THR A 637 -16.61 -6.59 -25.75
N GLY A 638 -16.41 -6.17 -27.00
CA GLY A 638 -15.10 -5.93 -27.60
C GLY A 638 -14.35 -4.76 -26.95
N LEU A 639 -15.03 -3.64 -26.70
CA LEU A 639 -14.43 -2.49 -26.03
C LEU A 639 -14.10 -2.82 -24.57
N ALA A 640 -15.03 -3.48 -23.85
CA ALA A 640 -14.80 -3.88 -22.47
C ALA A 640 -13.61 -4.84 -22.30
N VAL A 641 -13.42 -5.81 -23.20
CA VAL A 641 -12.26 -6.72 -23.10
C VAL A 641 -10.94 -6.03 -23.46
N ASN A 642 -10.95 -5.00 -24.32
CA ASN A 642 -9.79 -4.14 -24.55
C ASN A 642 -9.45 -3.26 -23.32
N ILE A 643 -10.44 -2.72 -22.61
CA ILE A 643 -10.20 -2.00 -21.33
C ILE A 643 -9.64 -2.99 -20.29
N ALA A 644 -10.13 -4.24 -20.24
CA ALA A 644 -9.59 -5.28 -19.36
C ALA A 644 -8.13 -5.66 -19.71
N ALA A 645 -7.76 -5.65 -21.00
CA ALA A 645 -6.38 -5.81 -21.43
C ALA A 645 -5.49 -4.65 -20.98
N LEU A 646 -5.92 -3.40 -21.15
CA LEU A 646 -5.20 -2.22 -20.64
C LEU A 646 -4.99 -2.30 -19.12
N LEU A 647 -6.06 -2.57 -18.37
CA LEU A 647 -6.00 -2.75 -16.91
C LEU A 647 -4.99 -3.80 -16.49
N SER A 648 -4.83 -4.89 -17.26
CA SER A 648 -3.81 -5.92 -16.96
C SER A 648 -2.38 -5.38 -16.97
N VAL A 649 -2.07 -4.42 -17.85
CA VAL A 649 -0.74 -3.81 -17.99
C VAL A 649 -0.55 -2.71 -16.94
N MET A 650 -1.55 -1.86 -16.72
CA MET A 650 -1.54 -0.85 -15.64
C MET A 650 -1.42 -1.49 -14.26
N LEU A 651 -2.00 -2.69 -14.05
CA LEU A 651 -1.91 -3.41 -12.79
C LEU A 651 -0.56 -4.13 -12.59
N GLN A 652 0.25 -4.32 -13.63
CA GLN A 652 1.50 -5.11 -13.57
C GLN A 652 2.51 -4.61 -12.50
N PRO A 653 2.70 -3.29 -12.29
CA PRO A 653 3.50 -2.79 -11.16
C PRO A 653 2.95 -3.16 -9.78
N TYR A 654 1.63 -3.29 -9.63
CA TYR A 654 0.94 -3.43 -8.36
C TYR A 654 0.68 -4.89 -7.98
N MET A 655 0.07 -5.66 -8.88
CA MET A 655 -0.31 -7.05 -8.72
C MET A 655 0.22 -7.86 -9.92
N PRO A 656 1.54 -8.15 -9.96
CA PRO A 656 2.19 -8.75 -11.13
C PRO A 656 1.71 -10.17 -11.45
N THR A 657 1.27 -10.93 -10.45
CA THR A 657 0.76 -12.30 -10.61
C THR A 657 -0.66 -12.29 -11.19
N VAL A 658 -1.50 -11.37 -10.73
CA VAL A 658 -2.85 -11.14 -11.26
C VAL A 658 -2.81 -10.54 -12.66
N SER A 659 -1.91 -9.59 -12.90
CA SER A 659 -1.60 -9.04 -14.24
C SER A 659 -1.29 -10.15 -15.25
N ALA A 660 -0.30 -11.00 -14.96
CA ALA A 660 0.05 -12.14 -15.81
C ALA A 660 -1.11 -13.15 -15.96
N THR A 661 -1.93 -13.33 -14.93
CA THR A 661 -3.13 -14.18 -14.99
C THR A 661 -4.17 -13.62 -15.97
N ILE A 662 -4.45 -12.31 -15.94
CA ILE A 662 -5.38 -11.66 -16.88
C ILE A 662 -4.82 -11.79 -18.31
N GLN A 663 -3.54 -11.50 -18.51
CA GLN A 663 -2.87 -11.58 -19.81
C GLN A 663 -2.93 -12.99 -20.40
N ALA A 664 -2.76 -14.03 -19.58
CA ALA A 664 -2.91 -15.42 -19.98
C ALA A 664 -4.37 -15.80 -20.29
N GLN A 665 -5.35 -15.33 -19.49
CA GLN A 665 -6.78 -15.54 -19.77
C GLN A 665 -7.24 -14.87 -21.07
N LEU A 666 -6.69 -13.71 -21.41
CA LEU A 666 -7.04 -12.97 -22.63
C LEU A 666 -6.14 -13.32 -23.84
N GLN A 667 -5.07 -14.11 -23.64
CA GLN A 667 -4.00 -14.33 -24.62
C GLN A 667 -3.45 -13.01 -25.20
N LEU A 668 -3.21 -12.02 -24.35
CA LEU A 668 -2.67 -10.72 -24.77
C LEU A 668 -1.27 -10.93 -25.41
N PRO A 669 -0.97 -10.38 -26.60
CA PRO A 669 0.32 -10.58 -27.24
C PRO A 669 1.48 -10.06 -26.38
N PRO A 670 2.61 -10.78 -26.25
CA PRO A 670 3.74 -10.35 -25.41
C PRO A 670 4.25 -8.92 -25.65
N PRO A 671 4.22 -8.35 -26.88
CA PRO A 671 4.50 -6.93 -27.09
C PRO A 671 3.61 -6.00 -26.24
N ALA A 672 2.29 -6.23 -26.26
CA ALA A 672 1.32 -5.42 -25.51
C ALA A 672 1.38 -5.66 -23.99
N CYS A 673 1.82 -6.84 -23.53
CA CYS A 673 2.02 -7.11 -22.10
C CYS A 673 3.18 -6.32 -21.46
N SER A 674 4.13 -5.84 -22.28
CA SER A 674 5.46 -5.41 -21.83
C SER A 674 5.75 -3.91 -21.98
N ILE A 675 4.82 -3.15 -22.56
CA ILE A 675 4.93 -1.69 -22.73
C ILE A 675 3.59 -1.04 -22.40
N LEU A 676 3.62 0.13 -21.76
CA LEU A 676 2.44 0.95 -21.49
C LEU A 676 2.60 2.33 -22.14
N LEU A 677 1.88 2.53 -23.25
CA LEU A 677 1.79 3.82 -23.94
C LEU A 677 0.78 4.76 -23.27
N THR A 678 0.93 6.05 -23.51
CA THR A 678 0.07 7.15 -23.01
C THR A 678 -1.32 7.22 -23.64
N ASN A 679 -1.71 6.24 -24.45
CA ASN A 679 -2.96 6.22 -25.20
C ASN A 679 -3.55 4.81 -25.16
N PHE A 680 -4.87 4.71 -24.98
CA PHE A 680 -5.56 3.44 -24.98
C PHE A 680 -5.61 2.87 -26.40
N LEU A 681 -5.08 1.66 -26.61
CA LEU A 681 -5.02 0.99 -27.91
C LEU A 681 -6.03 -0.16 -28.01
N CYS A 682 -6.52 -0.41 -29.24
CA CYS A 682 -7.08 -1.71 -29.59
C CYS A 682 -5.94 -2.75 -29.60
N THR A 683 -5.79 -3.49 -28.50
CA THR A 683 -4.75 -4.53 -28.34
C THR A 683 -5.30 -5.94 -28.59
N LEU A 684 -6.63 -6.10 -28.51
CA LEU A 684 -7.37 -7.31 -28.84
C LEU A 684 -8.33 -6.95 -30.00
N PRO A 685 -7.89 -7.03 -31.27
CA PRO A 685 -8.73 -6.71 -32.42
C PRO A 685 -9.86 -7.72 -32.61
N ALA A 686 -10.87 -7.36 -33.41
CA ALA A 686 -11.94 -8.29 -33.79
C ALA A 686 -11.37 -9.56 -34.43
N GLY A 687 -11.88 -10.72 -34.03
CA GLY A 687 -11.36 -12.04 -34.42
C GLY A 687 -10.18 -12.55 -33.58
N HIS A 688 -9.61 -11.76 -32.65
CA HIS A 688 -8.64 -12.26 -31.67
C HIS A 688 -9.26 -13.36 -30.79
N GLN A 689 -8.51 -14.42 -30.50
CA GLN A 689 -8.99 -15.54 -29.67
C GLN A 689 -8.45 -15.46 -28.25
N ILE A 690 -9.34 -15.32 -27.26
CA ILE A 690 -8.98 -15.35 -25.84
C ILE A 690 -8.81 -16.79 -25.32
N GLY A 691 -8.24 -16.92 -24.13
CA GLY A 691 -8.07 -18.19 -23.42
C GLY A 691 -9.31 -18.60 -22.61
N THR A 692 -9.10 -19.51 -21.65
CA THR A 692 -10.14 -19.89 -20.69
C THR A 692 -10.16 -18.90 -19.52
N VAL A 693 -11.30 -18.25 -19.31
CA VAL A 693 -11.47 -17.25 -18.24
C VAL A 693 -11.84 -17.88 -16.90
N SER A 694 -11.38 -17.29 -15.80
CA SER A 694 -11.68 -17.74 -14.43
C SER A 694 -11.65 -16.59 -13.41
N PRO A 695 -12.42 -16.65 -12.30
CA PRO A 695 -12.49 -15.56 -11.34
C PRO A 695 -11.14 -15.18 -10.73
N LEU A 696 -10.71 -13.92 -10.95
CA LEU A 696 -9.39 -13.42 -10.54
C LEU A 696 -9.17 -13.38 -9.01
N PHE A 697 -10.22 -13.06 -8.25
CA PHE A 697 -10.14 -12.83 -6.81
C PHE A 697 -11.10 -13.74 -6.05
N GLN A 698 -10.76 -14.01 -4.79
CA GLN A 698 -11.62 -14.69 -3.83
C GLN A 698 -12.09 -13.67 -2.78
N LYS A 699 -13.27 -13.92 -2.21
CA LYS A 699 -13.79 -13.16 -1.07
C LYS A 699 -12.94 -13.48 0.17
N LEU A 700 -12.59 -12.45 0.95
CA LEU A 700 -12.07 -12.64 2.31
C LEU A 700 -13.25 -12.73 3.27
N GLU A 701 -13.24 -13.76 4.12
CA GLU A 701 -14.33 -14.06 5.05
C GLU A 701 -14.02 -13.56 6.46
N ASN A 702 -15.06 -13.12 7.18
CA ASN A 702 -14.94 -12.52 8.52
C ASN A 702 -14.19 -13.44 9.50
N ASP A 703 -14.57 -14.73 9.55
CA ASP A 703 -13.99 -15.71 10.47
C ASP A 703 -12.50 -15.97 10.18
N GLN A 704 -12.11 -15.99 8.90
CA GLN A 704 -10.71 -16.10 8.49
C GLN A 704 -9.90 -14.90 8.96
N ILE A 705 -10.45 -13.70 8.78
CA ILE A 705 -9.75 -12.44 9.04
C ILE A 705 -9.66 -12.14 10.53
N GLU A 706 -10.70 -12.42 11.32
CA GLU A 706 -10.65 -12.33 12.78
C GLU A 706 -9.69 -13.38 13.37
N SER A 707 -9.64 -14.60 12.83
CA SER A 707 -8.65 -15.61 13.25
C SER A 707 -7.20 -15.15 13.01
N LEU A 708 -6.92 -14.54 11.85
CA LEU A 708 -5.61 -13.96 11.55
C LEU A 708 -5.30 -12.73 12.44
N ARG A 709 -6.28 -11.84 12.65
CA ARG A 709 -6.18 -10.68 13.55
C ARG A 709 -5.80 -11.10 14.97
N GLN A 710 -6.43 -12.15 15.51
CA GLN A 710 -6.08 -12.72 16.82
C GLN A 710 -4.68 -13.34 16.85
N ARG A 711 -4.28 -14.08 15.80
CA ARG A 711 -2.94 -14.66 15.65
C ARG A 711 -1.82 -13.61 15.72
N PHE A 712 -2.04 -12.43 15.13
CA PHE A 712 -1.03 -11.37 15.01
C PHE A 712 -1.25 -10.17 15.96
N GLY A 713 -2.25 -10.24 16.85
CA GLY A 713 -2.56 -9.21 17.85
C GLY A 713 -1.77 -9.29 19.16
N GLY A 714 -0.76 -10.16 19.26
CA GLY A 714 0.05 -10.37 20.48
C GLY A 714 -0.62 -11.14 21.62
N GLY A 715 -1.96 -11.25 21.65
CA GLY A 715 -2.71 -11.94 22.70
C GLY A 715 -2.42 -13.43 22.88
N GLN A 716 -1.78 -14.08 21.90
CA GLN A 716 -1.45 -15.51 21.92
C GLN A 716 -0.01 -15.83 22.39
N ALA A 717 0.71 -14.85 22.95
CA ALA A 717 2.14 -14.96 23.26
C ALA A 717 2.50 -15.79 24.53
N LYS A 718 2.20 -17.11 24.53
CA LYS A 718 3.07 -18.21 25.03
C LYS A 718 2.36 -19.58 25.09
N THR A 719 2.40 -20.31 23.97
CA THR A 719 2.70 -21.75 24.00
C THR A 719 4.00 -21.98 23.25
N SER A 720 5.12 -21.86 23.96
CA SER A 720 6.43 -22.18 23.38
C SER A 720 6.48 -23.67 23.04
N PRO A 721 6.76 -24.07 21.79
CA PRO A 721 7.42 -25.35 21.57
C PRO A 721 8.70 -25.34 22.42
N LYS A 722 9.01 -26.44 23.12
CA LYS A 722 10.37 -26.61 23.63
C LYS A 722 11.32 -26.49 22.44
N PRO A 723 12.51 -25.87 22.58
CA PRO A 723 13.45 -25.78 21.48
C PRO A 723 13.74 -27.19 20.97
N THR A 724 13.35 -27.47 19.73
CA THR A 724 13.72 -28.71 19.06
C THR A 724 15.23 -28.70 18.97
N VAL A 725 15.88 -29.58 19.73
CA VAL A 725 17.31 -29.82 19.56
C VAL A 725 17.48 -30.27 18.12
N ILE A 726 18.24 -29.52 17.33
CA ILE A 726 18.70 -29.98 16.03
C ILE A 726 19.78 -31.01 16.34
N GLU A 727 19.36 -32.22 16.67
CA GLU A 727 20.26 -33.36 16.71
C GLU A 727 20.87 -33.50 15.30
N THR A 728 22.19 -33.66 15.27
CA THR A 728 22.94 -33.80 14.02
C THR A 728 22.39 -34.97 13.22
N VAL A 729 22.20 -34.75 11.90
CA VAL A 729 21.61 -35.75 10.99
C VAL A 729 22.43 -37.04 11.07
N THR A 730 21.89 -38.00 11.80
CA THR A 730 22.40 -39.34 12.00
C THR A 730 21.34 -40.29 11.50
N THR A 731 21.74 -41.26 10.67
CA THR A 731 20.82 -42.19 10.03
C THR A 731 20.15 -43.07 11.08
N ALA A 732 18.82 -43.10 11.08
CA ALA A 732 18.03 -43.83 12.06
C ALA A 732 18.43 -45.32 12.11
N GLY A 733 18.59 -45.85 13.32
CA GLY A 733 19.04 -47.23 13.52
C GLY A 733 18.02 -48.26 12.99
N PRO A 734 18.45 -49.47 12.56
CA PRO A 734 17.54 -50.47 11.97
C PRO A 734 16.32 -50.83 12.85
N GLN A 735 16.48 -50.81 14.17
CA GLN A 735 15.38 -51.06 15.12
C GLN A 735 14.29 -49.97 15.07
N GLN A 736 14.66 -48.72 14.79
CA GLN A 736 13.74 -47.58 14.73
C GLN A 736 12.93 -47.59 13.43
N ILE A 737 13.55 -48.03 12.33
CA ILE A 737 12.86 -48.29 11.05
C ILE A 737 11.85 -49.45 11.22
N GLN A 738 12.23 -50.55 11.89
CA GLN A 738 11.33 -51.67 12.16
C GLN A 738 10.11 -51.23 13.00
N ALA A 739 10.31 -50.49 14.08
CA ALA A 739 9.21 -49.98 14.91
C ALA A 739 8.22 -49.09 14.12
N LEU A 740 8.73 -48.27 13.20
CA LEU A 740 7.89 -47.48 12.28
C LEU A 740 7.16 -48.35 11.26
N MET A 741 7.77 -49.42 10.73
CA MET A 741 7.08 -50.38 9.85
C MET A 741 5.93 -51.10 10.57
N ASP A 742 6.14 -51.50 11.82
CA ASP A 742 5.14 -52.20 12.63
C ASP A 742 3.93 -51.30 12.93
N GLU A 743 4.17 -50.03 13.31
CA GLU A 743 3.09 -49.08 13.60
C GLU A 743 2.36 -48.63 12.31
N VAL A 744 3.05 -48.46 11.18
CA VAL A 744 2.43 -48.26 9.85
C VAL A 744 1.52 -49.45 9.48
N THR A 745 1.94 -50.68 9.81
CA THR A 745 1.16 -51.90 9.53
C THR A 745 -0.08 -51.97 10.43
N LYS A 746 0.07 -51.69 11.72
CA LYS A 746 -0.98 -51.62 12.73
C LYS A 746 -2.04 -50.56 12.38
N GLN A 747 -1.63 -49.32 12.12
CA GLN A 747 -2.54 -48.26 11.66
C GLN A 747 -3.17 -48.59 10.30
N GLY A 748 -2.44 -49.28 9.41
CA GLY A 748 -2.96 -49.78 8.14
C GLY A 748 -4.10 -50.79 8.30
N ASN A 749 -4.08 -51.60 9.36
CA ASN A 749 -5.16 -52.55 9.68
C ASN A 749 -6.37 -51.86 10.30
N ILE A 750 -6.20 -50.90 11.22
CA ILE A 750 -7.30 -50.07 11.76
C ILE A 750 -8.08 -49.39 10.63
N VAL A 751 -7.38 -48.81 9.65
CA VAL A 751 -7.99 -48.18 8.46
C VAL A 751 -8.72 -49.18 7.54
N ARG A 752 -8.31 -50.45 7.50
CA ARG A 752 -9.02 -51.51 6.76
C ARG A 752 -10.28 -51.95 7.49
N GLU A 753 -10.18 -52.16 8.79
CA GLU A 753 -11.24 -52.66 9.65
C GLU A 753 -12.41 -51.67 9.74
N LEU A 754 -12.14 -50.38 9.99
CA LEU A 754 -13.15 -49.31 9.95
C LEU A 754 -13.86 -49.22 8.59
N LYS A 755 -13.15 -49.48 7.48
CA LYS A 755 -13.76 -49.51 6.13
C LYS A 755 -14.61 -50.76 5.90
N ALA A 756 -14.21 -51.92 6.42
CA ALA A 756 -15.00 -53.14 6.36
C ALA A 756 -16.30 -53.02 7.19
N GLN A 757 -16.21 -52.39 8.36
CA GLN A 757 -17.34 -52.10 9.25
C GLN A 757 -18.26 -50.95 8.75
N LYS A 758 -17.91 -50.28 7.64
CA LYS A 758 -18.61 -49.08 7.12
C LYS A 758 -18.74 -47.94 8.15
N ALA A 759 -17.69 -47.73 8.95
CA ALA A 759 -17.61 -46.63 9.92
C ALA A 759 -17.71 -45.25 9.26
N ASP A 760 -17.94 -44.21 10.05
CA ASP A 760 -18.16 -42.85 9.55
C ASP A 760 -17.01 -42.32 8.68
N LYS A 761 -17.36 -41.51 7.67
CA LYS A 761 -16.40 -40.96 6.70
C LYS A 761 -15.36 -40.05 7.35
N ASN A 762 -15.71 -39.29 8.39
CA ASN A 762 -14.77 -38.41 9.07
C ASN A 762 -13.84 -39.22 9.99
N GLN A 763 -14.37 -40.23 10.67
CA GLN A 763 -13.58 -41.18 11.45
C GLN A 763 -12.56 -41.93 10.56
N VAL A 764 -13.00 -42.44 9.41
CA VAL A 764 -12.12 -43.09 8.42
C VAL A 764 -11.11 -42.10 7.84
N ALA A 765 -11.46 -40.83 7.65
CA ALA A 765 -10.53 -39.80 7.17
C ALA A 765 -9.43 -39.47 8.19
N ALA A 766 -9.78 -39.36 9.48
CA ALA A 766 -8.83 -39.10 10.56
C ALA A 766 -7.79 -40.22 10.69
N GLU A 767 -8.20 -41.49 10.68
CA GLU A 767 -7.28 -42.62 10.75
C GLU A 767 -6.43 -42.79 9.48
N VAL A 768 -6.93 -42.37 8.31
CA VAL A 768 -6.15 -42.27 7.07
C VAL A 768 -5.10 -41.17 7.14
N ALA A 769 -5.39 -40.01 7.76
CA ALA A 769 -4.42 -38.93 7.92
C ALA A 769 -3.22 -39.39 8.78
N LYS A 770 -3.47 -40.05 9.92
CA LYS A 770 -2.42 -40.67 10.75
C LYS A 770 -1.57 -41.68 9.97
N LEU A 771 -2.21 -42.53 9.14
CA LEU A 771 -1.51 -43.51 8.32
C LEU A 771 -0.60 -42.87 7.25
N LEU A 772 -0.99 -41.71 6.71
CA LEU A 772 -0.17 -40.96 5.76
C LEU A 772 1.03 -40.30 6.44
N ASP A 773 0.87 -39.76 7.65
CA ASP A 773 1.97 -39.15 8.39
C ASP A 773 3.00 -40.20 8.87
N LEU A 774 2.56 -41.32 9.45
CA LEU A 774 3.45 -42.43 9.81
C LEU A 774 4.27 -42.95 8.61
N LYS A 775 3.67 -42.97 7.40
CA LYS A 775 4.38 -43.32 6.16
C LYS A 775 5.39 -42.26 5.72
N LYS A 776 5.10 -40.98 5.96
CA LYS A 776 6.05 -39.87 5.72
C LYS A 776 7.23 -39.96 6.68
N GLN A 777 6.98 -40.25 7.96
CA GLN A 777 8.03 -40.49 8.97
C GLN A 777 8.90 -41.70 8.60
N LEU A 778 8.30 -42.82 8.21
CA LEU A 778 9.03 -44.01 7.74
C LEU A 778 9.88 -43.71 6.48
N ALA A 779 9.34 -42.99 5.49
CA ALA A 779 10.10 -42.63 4.29
C ALA A 779 11.34 -41.78 4.63
N VAL A 780 11.21 -40.80 5.54
CA VAL A 780 12.33 -39.99 6.04
C VAL A 780 13.35 -40.86 6.79
N ALA A 781 12.91 -41.77 7.66
CA ALA A 781 13.79 -42.69 8.38
C ALA A 781 14.53 -43.68 7.46
N GLU A 782 13.92 -44.09 6.36
CA GLU A 782 14.53 -44.91 5.30
C GLU A 782 15.41 -44.10 4.31
N GLY A 783 15.52 -42.77 4.48
CA GLY A 783 16.27 -41.90 3.57
C GLY A 783 15.66 -41.72 2.18
N LYS A 784 14.36 -42.03 2.02
CA LYS A 784 13.64 -41.95 0.74
C LYS A 784 12.88 -40.61 0.62
N PRO A 785 12.87 -39.95 -0.56
CA PRO A 785 12.04 -38.76 -0.75
C PRO A 785 10.55 -39.14 -0.61
N PRO A 786 9.72 -38.30 0.05
CA PRO A 786 8.32 -38.62 0.27
C PRO A 786 7.53 -38.63 -1.04
N GLU A 787 6.87 -39.76 -1.37
CA GLU A 787 6.03 -39.85 -2.58
C GLU A 787 4.88 -38.83 -2.52
N ALA A 788 4.74 -38.03 -3.60
CA ALA A 788 3.57 -37.18 -3.80
C ALA A 788 2.29 -38.03 -3.94
N PRO A 789 1.14 -37.57 -3.40
CA PRO A 789 -0.10 -38.34 -3.41
C PRO A 789 -0.62 -38.54 -4.85
N LYS A 790 -0.51 -39.78 -5.35
CA LYS A 790 -0.98 -40.19 -6.68
C LYS A 790 -2.50 -39.94 -6.80
N GLY A 791 -2.86 -38.93 -7.60
CA GLY A 791 -4.25 -38.50 -7.81
C GLY A 791 -5.15 -39.63 -8.32
N LYS A 792 -6.42 -39.62 -7.90
CA LYS A 792 -7.41 -40.63 -8.29
C LYS A 792 -7.65 -40.59 -9.81
N LYS A 793 -7.18 -41.61 -10.54
CA LYS A 793 -7.77 -41.95 -11.85
C LYS A 793 -9.26 -42.27 -11.63
N LYS A 794 -10.16 -41.47 -12.20
CA LYS A 794 -11.56 -41.88 -12.34
C LYS A 794 -11.64 -42.99 -13.38
N LYS A 795 -12.30 -44.09 -13.00
CA LYS A 795 -13.23 -44.80 -13.88
C LYS A 795 -14.64 -44.38 -13.47
#